data_AF-A0A938LGT7-F1
#
_entry.id   AF-A0A938LGT7-F1
#
_cell.length_a   1.000
_cell.length_b   1.000
_cell.length_c   1.000
_cell.angle_alpha   90.00
_cell.angle_beta   90.00
_cell.angle_gamma   90.00
#
_symmetry.space_group_name_H-M   'P 1'
#
loop_
_entity.id
_entity.type
_entity.pdbx_description
1 polymer ?
#
loop_
_entity_poly.entity_id
_entity_poly.type
_entity_poly.pdbx_seq_one_letter_code
_entity_poly.pdbx_strand_id
1 'polypeptide(L)'
;MASFLRRGGAVLVLLASGWIGAPSGSHIGRAQEAGTPPVTAPPSGAAPDELREQTIYVPFEKLREVFEKEGRGVFLPYEKFQALWQAAQAKLRTETETPPPVGAMVTEISSKATATKDVLVVEAELRVELLRAGWHRVPIRLADAAIRSARIGDQPARIIPAEGGGYELLYELPKDAPPQPLVVRLDYAKVIQKTPGRNSVTVQAPQAPVNRWEIHIPDSGVKVDVQPLLAASQPPDTPPSANETVLLAFLGAADSVRIDWNPKAEGATGLEALLSVQSEQEVVVDEGVIRSRSRLTYQISRSELNQLEIEVPSDQKVAGVFDANIRSWEVRSENDAQVIAIQLFEAARATQNVTIELEKFTTETGAAEVGMPVVRARHAGRQQGLIVVQVSPTLRSTAARRDGLLQLDTAELPRTLANRTWDYAFRYAALPFTLALTVEKVQSRVRVEEFVHAYLEPDALNVDLLAVYGIERAGLFQLQVEIPEGYEIRAIRGQEAPEIAAAAVDSHHPDPAAANRRLVNLARKAEGRVGLLVQLTKRLTDPNLMSPTGQASTVAIAVPRAVSVGLEQATGRLIVFAPESLRVTPTTQTGLTNISFREAVEPVPYLRRPETQGTMREVLAQAYTRDAVELAVSAERRKPQVHVRQFLVVGVESGVARFTATFHYDISYSPVKQVRIDVPRAVSSLLRNDTAGIRDEIPTTPPSDVPADHVPWLFTGESEFLGPVSIRLSWQRPLDALGIGQSVDLEVPHLRPNGTDRAWGQIVVTKSETIDVQPSGEPTGVRPIDPQQDLMPGGDGTNAARAFEFHQDFGLKLTATRFQLVEVKRTSIEGALIRAVATRSGQLDVQALYRMRSARQRLAVRFPESVDAGTSFDADPAKLNGQSVTMEQGEDRTFFVPLVGRGPDEPFVLELRYTIADHQGHWDFPVFPDDPAVSQVFVSAFVPEELAVVATGGPWTNEQYNPWRVRIGDAVSTDGRWSVKSDAEIWQQIGSGIPMAADPLSMFSVQGDRYLFSTLRPEAPPEGALGLNTVERRWMHAAIFAAALLIGLAFLARSITTKLVVAVCVLILVVGGGVFWPTAAANVLDVPFVLAAFGTGGLWVVGEMAKGFAGAKSLVRRFSRRPPSSRESGGPAPSDGSGSSSASERLGGSEPQPGNASGASHTRADRPGTEESNPEGGAR
;
A
#
# COMPACT_ATOMS: atom_id res chain seq x y z
N MET A 1 60.08 21.87 -2.44
CA MET A 1 60.33 21.18 -3.73
C MET A 1 59.13 21.49 -4.62
N ALA A 2 59.26 22.13 -5.78
CA ALA A 2 59.99 21.71 -6.99
C ALA A 2 59.34 20.48 -7.67
N SER A 3 59.06 20.43 -8.98
CA SER A 3 58.97 21.45 -10.06
C SER A 3 58.63 20.74 -11.39
N PHE A 4 57.95 21.41 -12.34
CA PHE A 4 58.16 21.27 -13.82
C PHE A 4 58.08 19.83 -14.44
N LEU A 5 57.12 19.43 -15.30
CA LEU A 5 56.92 19.87 -16.71
C LEU A 5 55.95 18.94 -17.49
N ARG A 6 55.40 19.45 -18.61
CA ARG A 6 54.99 18.82 -19.90
C ARG A 6 54.05 17.58 -19.88
N ARG A 7 52.87 17.61 -20.51
CA ARG A 7 52.50 17.80 -21.95
C ARG A 7 52.79 16.60 -22.88
N GLY A 8 51.71 15.95 -23.33
CA GLY A 8 51.44 15.71 -24.75
C GLY A 8 51.64 14.28 -25.30
N GLY A 9 50.69 13.81 -26.13
CA GLY A 9 50.86 12.62 -27.00
C GLY A 9 49.75 11.56 -26.87
N ALA A 10 48.81 11.56 -27.82
CA ALA A 10 47.67 10.64 -27.90
C ALA A 10 47.99 9.22 -28.46
N VAL A 11 46.97 8.34 -28.50
CA VAL A 11 46.78 7.19 -29.44
C VAL A 11 47.57 5.88 -29.10
N LEU A 12 47.06 4.62 -29.18
CA LEU A 12 45.80 4.03 -29.70
C LEU A 12 45.30 2.76 -28.89
N VAL A 13 43.98 2.48 -29.01
CA VAL A 13 43.11 1.29 -28.77
C VAL A 13 43.71 -0.15 -28.76
N LEU A 14 43.13 -1.06 -27.92
CA LEU A 14 42.72 -2.46 -28.30
C LEU A 14 41.75 -3.18 -27.30
N LEU A 15 40.58 -3.61 -27.82
CA LEU A 15 39.57 -4.66 -27.46
C LEU A 15 39.49 -5.38 -26.07
N ALA A 16 38.25 -5.55 -25.52
CA ALA A 16 37.49 -6.85 -25.45
C ALA A 16 36.24 -6.90 -24.49
N SER A 17 35.28 -7.77 -24.82
CA SER A 17 33.88 -8.05 -24.36
C SER A 17 33.57 -8.74 -22.99
N GLY A 18 32.36 -8.54 -22.38
CA GLY A 18 31.72 -9.37 -21.30
C GLY A 18 30.83 -8.56 -20.28
N TRP A 19 29.65 -8.89 -19.71
CA TRP A 19 28.58 -9.95 -19.80
C TRP A 19 28.79 -11.25 -18.94
N ILE A 20 27.86 -11.82 -18.10
CA ILE A 20 26.42 -11.66 -17.65
C ILE A 20 26.22 -12.13 -16.16
N GLY A 21 25.16 -11.73 -15.41
CA GLY A 21 24.62 -12.46 -14.22
C GLY A 21 23.57 -11.71 -13.32
N ALA A 22 22.55 -12.40 -12.74
CA ALA A 22 21.43 -11.86 -11.89
C ALA A 22 20.82 -12.98 -10.96
N PRO A 23 19.67 -12.88 -10.21
CA PRO A 23 18.71 -11.79 -9.83
C PRO A 23 18.60 -11.61 -8.26
N SER A 24 17.52 -11.37 -7.44
CA SER A 24 16.02 -11.34 -7.53
C SER A 24 15.28 -10.69 -6.29
N GLY A 25 14.04 -10.17 -6.46
CA GLY A 25 12.92 -10.06 -5.47
C GLY A 25 12.92 -8.97 -4.34
N SER A 26 11.79 -8.55 -3.69
CA SER A 26 10.32 -8.61 -4.00
C SER A 26 9.39 -7.89 -2.95
N HIS A 27 8.32 -7.17 -3.40
CA HIS A 27 7.11 -6.61 -2.67
C HIS A 27 7.32 -5.56 -1.53
N ILE A 28 6.34 -4.81 -0.93
CA ILE A 28 4.83 -4.77 -0.82
C ILE A 28 4.39 -3.25 -0.65
N GLY A 29 3.18 -2.69 -0.86
CA GLY A 29 1.92 -3.13 -1.53
C GLY A 29 0.54 -2.73 -0.91
N ARG A 30 0.13 -1.44 -0.83
CA ARG A 30 -1.29 -0.95 -0.57
C ARG A 30 -1.56 0.41 -1.27
N ALA A 31 -2.67 0.71 -1.97
CA ALA A 31 -4.13 0.66 -1.68
C ALA A 31 -4.64 1.93 -0.96
N GLN A 32 -5.81 2.53 -1.23
CA GLN A 32 -7.04 2.21 -2.00
C GLN A 32 -7.79 3.57 -2.30
N GLU A 33 -8.84 3.78 -3.10
CA GLU A 33 -9.73 3.01 -4.00
C GLU A 33 -10.57 3.98 -4.89
N ALA A 34 -11.05 3.59 -6.09
CA ALA A 34 -12.32 4.07 -6.71
C ALA A 34 -12.67 3.38 -8.06
N GLY A 35 -13.93 2.96 -8.25
CA GLY A 35 -14.54 2.71 -9.57
C GLY A 35 -14.56 1.25 -10.09
N THR A 36 -15.74 0.74 -10.44
CA THR A 36 -15.95 -0.63 -10.96
C THR A 36 -16.55 -0.63 -12.38
N PRO A 37 -15.93 -1.30 -13.36
CA PRO A 37 -16.51 -1.55 -14.68
C PRO A 37 -17.04 -3.01 -14.85
N PRO A 38 -17.97 -3.26 -15.79
CA PRO A 38 -18.55 -4.59 -16.03
C PRO A 38 -17.72 -5.48 -16.98
N VAL A 39 -18.05 -6.77 -17.03
CA VAL A 39 -17.51 -7.75 -18.00
C VAL A 39 -18.59 -8.12 -19.02
N THR A 40 -18.22 -8.11 -20.31
CA THR A 40 -19.13 -8.32 -21.46
C THR A 40 -18.68 -9.49 -22.33
N ALA A 41 -19.62 -10.18 -22.98
CA ALA A 41 -19.35 -11.34 -23.84
C ALA A 41 -18.79 -10.98 -25.24
N PRO A 42 -18.04 -11.88 -25.91
CA PRO A 42 -17.56 -11.72 -27.29
C PRO A 42 -18.63 -12.09 -28.36
N PRO A 43 -18.59 -11.49 -29.57
CA PRO A 43 -19.68 -11.56 -30.56
C PRO A 43 -19.41 -12.49 -31.79
N SER A 44 -20.30 -12.41 -32.79
CA SER A 44 -20.36 -13.29 -33.98
C SER A 44 -20.18 -12.54 -35.32
N GLY A 45 -19.44 -13.17 -36.25
CA GLY A 45 -19.75 -13.23 -37.70
C GLY A 45 -19.62 -11.98 -38.59
N ALA A 46 -18.70 -12.02 -39.57
CA ALA A 46 -18.70 -11.19 -40.78
C ALA A 46 -18.02 -11.93 -41.95
N ALA A 47 -18.29 -11.52 -43.20
CA ALA A 47 -17.75 -12.13 -44.44
C ALA A 47 -16.67 -11.24 -45.11
N PRO A 48 -15.90 -11.76 -46.10
CA PRO A 48 -14.86 -10.99 -46.79
C PRO A 48 -15.43 -9.95 -47.76
N ASP A 49 -14.81 -8.77 -47.80
CA ASP A 49 -15.12 -7.66 -48.71
C ASP A 49 -14.30 -7.74 -50.02
N GLU A 50 -14.78 -7.12 -51.11
CA GLU A 50 -14.06 -7.06 -52.39
C GLU A 50 -12.93 -6.02 -52.38
N LEU A 51 -11.73 -6.41 -52.84
CA LEU A 51 -10.63 -5.47 -53.05
C LEU A 51 -10.91 -4.55 -54.25
N ARG A 52 -11.18 -3.27 -53.96
CA ARG A 52 -11.36 -2.21 -54.97
C ARG A 52 -10.09 -1.37 -55.11
N GLU A 53 -9.73 -1.05 -56.36
CA GLU A 53 -8.61 -0.17 -56.69
C GLU A 53 -8.88 1.26 -56.16
N GLN A 54 -7.90 1.87 -55.49
CA GLN A 54 -8.00 3.21 -54.91
C GLN A 54 -6.92 4.14 -55.47
N THR A 55 -7.36 5.17 -56.22
CA THR A 55 -6.47 6.22 -56.75
C THR A 55 -6.28 7.32 -55.70
N ILE A 56 -5.08 7.44 -55.13
CA ILE A 56 -4.74 8.46 -54.13
C ILE A 56 -3.87 9.54 -54.77
N TYR A 57 -4.33 10.79 -54.73
CA TYR A 57 -3.55 11.95 -55.18
C TYR A 57 -2.63 12.46 -54.07
N VAL A 58 -1.31 12.41 -54.30
CA VAL A 58 -0.28 12.92 -53.37
C VAL A 58 0.44 14.11 -54.02
N PRO A 59 0.48 15.30 -53.38
CA PRO A 59 1.29 16.42 -53.86
C PRO A 59 2.78 16.06 -53.92
N PHE A 60 3.47 16.48 -54.99
CA PHE A 60 4.84 16.05 -55.31
C PHE A 60 5.85 16.25 -54.16
N GLU A 61 5.70 17.34 -53.40
CA GLU A 61 6.52 17.67 -52.23
C GLU A 61 6.42 16.62 -51.10
N LYS A 62 5.26 15.96 -50.95
CA LYS A 62 4.98 14.94 -49.91
C LYS A 62 5.28 13.52 -50.36
N LEU A 63 5.71 13.31 -51.60
CA LEU A 63 5.97 11.98 -52.16
C LEU A 63 7.07 11.22 -51.41
N ARG A 64 7.97 11.93 -50.71
CA ARG A 64 9.13 11.35 -50.02
C ARG A 64 8.81 10.78 -48.63
N GLU A 65 7.97 11.45 -47.83
CA GLU A 65 7.60 10.97 -46.49
C GLU A 65 6.87 9.61 -46.54
N VAL A 66 6.07 9.38 -47.59
CA VAL A 66 5.30 8.14 -47.77
C VAL A 66 6.23 6.92 -47.97
N PHE A 67 7.37 7.10 -48.65
CA PHE A 67 8.30 6.01 -48.98
C PHE A 67 9.27 5.63 -47.85
N GLU A 68 9.45 6.46 -46.84
CA GLU A 68 10.35 6.17 -45.70
C GLU A 68 9.61 5.48 -44.53
N LYS A 69 8.27 5.49 -44.53
CA LYS A 69 7.44 4.93 -43.44
C LYS A 69 7.13 3.43 -43.59
N GLU A 70 7.08 2.92 -44.82
CA GLU A 70 6.92 1.49 -45.14
C GLU A 70 8.05 1.04 -46.06
N GLY A 71 8.98 0.24 -45.54
CA GLY A 71 10.30 0.06 -46.15
C GLY A 71 10.30 -0.76 -47.46
N ARG A 72 10.82 -0.14 -48.54
CA ARG A 72 11.17 -0.72 -49.85
C ARG A 72 10.01 -1.07 -50.80
N GLY A 73 9.46 -0.05 -51.46
CA GLY A 73 8.79 -0.19 -52.76
C GLY A 73 9.71 0.11 -53.95
N VAL A 74 9.37 -0.37 -55.16
CA VAL A 74 10.08 -0.06 -56.42
C VAL A 74 9.17 0.78 -57.32
N PHE A 75 9.66 1.94 -57.77
CA PHE A 75 8.87 2.83 -58.64
C PHE A 75 8.80 2.27 -60.07
N LEU A 76 7.58 2.15 -60.61
CA LEU A 76 7.29 1.48 -61.87
C LEU A 76 6.29 2.33 -62.68
N PRO A 77 6.62 2.75 -63.92
CA PRO A 77 5.68 3.47 -64.78
C PRO A 77 4.39 2.66 -64.95
N TYR A 78 3.22 3.30 -64.97
CA TYR A 78 1.93 2.60 -64.97
C TYR A 78 1.78 1.61 -66.15
N GLU A 79 2.30 1.96 -67.33
CA GLU A 79 2.36 1.06 -68.50
C GLU A 79 3.24 -0.18 -68.26
N LYS A 80 4.37 -0.05 -67.53
CA LYS A 80 5.20 -1.21 -67.14
C LYS A 80 4.59 -2.00 -65.98
N PHE A 81 3.86 -1.34 -65.07
CA PHE A 81 3.06 -2.04 -64.07
C PHE A 81 1.97 -2.87 -64.75
N GLN A 82 1.19 -2.28 -65.66
CA GLN A 82 0.23 -3.00 -66.50
C GLN A 82 0.89 -4.09 -67.34
N ALA A 83 2.07 -3.87 -67.94
CA ALA A 83 2.76 -4.90 -68.71
C ALA A 83 3.25 -6.08 -67.84
N LEU A 84 3.74 -5.84 -66.62
CA LEU A 84 4.11 -6.91 -65.68
C LEU A 84 2.89 -7.62 -65.10
N TRP A 85 1.82 -6.88 -64.81
CA TRP A 85 0.53 -7.40 -64.37
C TRP A 85 -0.14 -8.25 -65.47
N GLN A 86 -0.12 -7.80 -66.72
CA GLN A 86 -0.58 -8.55 -67.88
C GLN A 86 0.32 -9.74 -68.20
N ALA A 87 1.65 -9.65 -68.02
CA ALA A 87 2.54 -10.80 -68.16
C ALA A 87 2.31 -11.86 -67.06
N ALA A 88 1.99 -11.44 -65.84
CA ALA A 88 1.56 -12.32 -64.76
C ALA A 88 0.18 -12.95 -65.05
N GLN A 89 -0.80 -12.14 -65.50
CA GLN A 89 -2.12 -12.63 -65.92
C GLN A 89 -2.06 -13.53 -67.15
N ALA A 90 -1.11 -13.35 -68.08
CA ALA A 90 -0.88 -14.22 -69.23
C ALA A 90 -0.21 -15.54 -68.82
N LYS A 91 0.67 -15.54 -67.81
CA LYS A 91 1.11 -16.79 -67.17
C LYS A 91 0.01 -17.50 -66.37
N LEU A 92 -1.04 -16.79 -65.96
CA LEU A 92 -2.29 -17.34 -65.41
C LEU A 92 -3.38 -17.59 -66.49
N ARG A 93 -3.10 -17.26 -67.76
CA ARG A 93 -3.97 -17.43 -68.93
C ARG A 93 -3.17 -17.95 -70.12
N THR A 94 -2.41 -19.01 -69.90
CA THR A 94 -2.16 -19.97 -70.99
C THR A 94 -3.40 -20.85 -71.07
N GLU A 95 -3.96 -21.00 -72.28
CA GLU A 95 -5.12 -21.86 -72.52
C GLU A 95 -4.73 -23.32 -72.32
N THR A 96 -4.81 -23.77 -71.07
CA THR A 96 -5.08 -25.18 -70.79
C THR A 96 -6.56 -25.37 -71.11
N GLU A 97 -6.89 -26.26 -72.05
CA GLU A 97 -8.28 -26.68 -72.27
C GLU A 97 -8.93 -26.91 -70.91
N THR A 98 -10.03 -26.22 -70.59
CA THR A 98 -10.66 -26.36 -69.27
C THR A 98 -11.07 -27.82 -69.13
N PRO A 99 -10.36 -28.63 -68.31
CA PRO A 99 -10.55 -30.06 -68.37
C PRO A 99 -11.98 -30.33 -67.91
N PRO A 100 -12.73 -31.22 -68.58
CA PRO A 100 -14.15 -31.37 -68.33
C PRO A 100 -14.41 -31.53 -66.82
N PRO A 101 -15.40 -30.80 -66.28
CA PRO A 101 -15.51 -30.53 -64.83
C PRO A 101 -15.67 -31.82 -64.00
N VAL A 102 -16.09 -32.91 -64.65
CA VAL A 102 -15.86 -34.28 -64.20
C VAL A 102 -14.97 -35.01 -65.19
N GLY A 103 -13.96 -35.76 -64.71
CA GLY A 103 -13.05 -36.50 -65.60
C GLY A 103 -13.72 -37.66 -66.34
N ALA A 104 -14.76 -38.23 -65.73
CA ALA A 104 -15.62 -39.27 -66.28
C ALA A 104 -17.04 -39.13 -65.72
N MET A 105 -18.04 -39.64 -66.44
CA MET A 105 -19.44 -39.66 -65.99
C MET A 105 -20.16 -40.95 -66.42
N VAL A 106 -21.12 -41.42 -65.64
CA VAL A 106 -22.02 -42.52 -66.07
C VAL A 106 -23.21 -41.90 -66.82
N THR A 107 -23.37 -42.23 -68.10
CA THR A 107 -24.37 -41.60 -68.98
C THR A 107 -25.67 -42.40 -69.06
N GLU A 108 -25.56 -43.73 -69.07
CA GLU A 108 -26.69 -44.67 -69.15
C GLU A 108 -26.43 -45.92 -68.31
N ILE A 109 -27.49 -46.43 -67.66
CA ILE A 109 -27.49 -47.71 -66.94
C ILE A 109 -28.70 -48.52 -67.40
N SER A 110 -28.46 -49.77 -67.80
CA SER A 110 -29.51 -50.77 -68.01
C SER A 110 -29.29 -51.93 -67.05
N SER A 111 -30.21 -52.11 -66.11
CA SER A 111 -30.19 -53.17 -65.10
C SER A 111 -31.31 -54.17 -65.32
N LYS A 112 -31.01 -55.48 -65.22
CA LYS A 112 -32.00 -56.55 -65.08
C LYS A 112 -31.95 -57.09 -63.66
N ALA A 113 -33.07 -57.01 -62.94
CA ALA A 113 -33.16 -57.30 -61.52
C ALA A 113 -34.13 -58.47 -61.28
N THR A 114 -33.60 -59.64 -60.94
CA THR A 114 -34.37 -60.88 -60.74
C THR A 114 -34.48 -61.20 -59.26
N ALA A 115 -35.70 -61.20 -58.72
CA ALA A 115 -35.96 -61.67 -57.37
C ALA A 115 -35.89 -63.21 -57.35
N THR A 116 -35.00 -63.76 -56.52
CA THR A 116 -34.98 -65.18 -56.20
C THR A 116 -35.64 -65.42 -54.84
N LYS A 117 -35.55 -66.63 -54.26
CA LYS A 117 -36.21 -66.93 -52.99
C LYS A 117 -35.81 -65.95 -51.87
N ASP A 118 -34.53 -65.65 -51.71
CA ASP A 118 -34.02 -64.86 -50.56
C ASP A 118 -33.11 -63.68 -50.94
N VAL A 119 -32.70 -63.57 -52.21
CA VAL A 119 -31.89 -62.45 -52.72
C VAL A 119 -32.44 -61.90 -54.03
N LEU A 120 -32.37 -60.57 -54.20
CA LEU A 120 -32.42 -59.93 -55.51
C LEU A 120 -31.03 -60.08 -56.14
N VAL A 121 -30.95 -60.61 -57.35
CA VAL A 121 -29.73 -60.58 -58.18
C VAL A 121 -29.94 -59.54 -59.26
N VAL A 122 -28.95 -58.67 -59.47
CA VAL A 122 -29.00 -57.62 -60.49
C VAL A 122 -27.79 -57.73 -61.40
N GLU A 123 -28.06 -57.80 -62.69
CA GLU A 123 -27.09 -57.74 -63.78
C GLU A 123 -27.21 -56.34 -64.40
N ALA A 124 -26.16 -55.52 -64.33
CA ALA A 124 -26.19 -54.13 -64.77
C ALA A 124 -25.08 -53.82 -65.78
N GLU A 125 -25.46 -53.28 -66.93
CA GLU A 125 -24.52 -52.67 -67.89
C GLU A 125 -24.53 -51.15 -67.73
N LEU A 126 -23.39 -50.60 -67.33
CA LEU A 126 -23.14 -49.17 -67.13
C LEU A 126 -22.32 -48.65 -68.31
N ARG A 127 -22.77 -47.54 -68.91
CA ARG A 127 -22.01 -46.80 -69.91
C ARG A 127 -21.37 -45.59 -69.24
N VAL A 128 -20.04 -45.56 -69.24
CA VAL A 128 -19.22 -44.53 -68.60
C VAL A 128 -18.45 -43.79 -69.69
N GLU A 129 -18.63 -42.48 -69.81
CA GLU A 129 -17.89 -41.66 -70.75
C GLU A 129 -16.65 -41.09 -70.07
N LEU A 130 -15.46 -41.42 -70.57
CA LEU A 130 -14.18 -40.91 -70.08
C LEU A 130 -13.81 -39.67 -70.89
N LEU A 131 -13.78 -38.50 -70.26
CA LEU A 131 -13.75 -37.20 -70.96
C LEU A 131 -12.36 -36.56 -71.03
N ARG A 132 -11.36 -37.12 -70.33
CA ARG A 132 -9.95 -36.70 -70.39
C ARG A 132 -9.03 -37.88 -70.07
N ALA A 133 -7.77 -37.80 -70.46
CA ALA A 133 -6.78 -38.82 -70.10
C ALA A 133 -6.39 -38.81 -68.60
N GLY A 134 -5.81 -39.90 -68.12
CA GLY A 134 -5.37 -40.12 -66.74
C GLY A 134 -6.25 -41.09 -65.94
N TRP A 135 -6.02 -41.14 -64.63
CA TRP A 135 -6.78 -41.99 -63.69
C TRP A 135 -8.13 -41.38 -63.33
N HIS A 136 -9.17 -42.21 -63.40
CA HIS A 136 -10.55 -41.88 -63.04
C HIS A 136 -11.04 -42.80 -61.91
N ARG A 137 -11.65 -42.18 -60.90
CA ARG A 137 -12.46 -42.86 -59.86
C ARG A 137 -13.93 -42.59 -60.21
N VAL A 138 -14.70 -43.64 -60.53
CA VAL A 138 -16.09 -43.54 -60.96
C VAL A 138 -17.00 -44.21 -59.92
N PRO A 139 -17.89 -43.50 -59.23
CA PRO A 139 -18.67 -44.06 -58.13
C PRO A 139 -19.74 -45.02 -58.66
N ILE A 140 -19.60 -46.31 -58.32
CA ILE A 140 -20.61 -47.34 -58.62
C ILE A 140 -21.54 -47.60 -57.41
N ARG A 141 -21.26 -46.99 -56.26
CA ARG A 141 -22.06 -47.06 -55.01
C ARG A 141 -22.11 -48.49 -54.44
N LEU A 142 -23.27 -49.12 -54.31
CA LEU A 142 -23.43 -50.50 -53.79
C LEU A 142 -22.86 -50.75 -52.37
N ALA A 143 -22.91 -49.76 -51.47
CA ALA A 143 -22.38 -49.86 -50.09
C ALA A 143 -22.99 -50.97 -49.23
N ASP A 144 -24.15 -51.48 -49.62
CA ASP A 144 -24.96 -52.42 -48.85
C ASP A 144 -25.33 -53.68 -49.65
N ALA A 145 -24.69 -53.92 -50.80
CA ALA A 145 -24.92 -55.05 -51.70
C ALA A 145 -23.60 -55.80 -52.01
N ALA A 146 -23.69 -57.11 -52.20
CA ALA A 146 -22.53 -57.95 -52.50
C ALA A 146 -22.26 -58.00 -54.01
N ILE A 147 -21.17 -57.37 -54.46
CA ILE A 147 -20.69 -57.49 -55.84
C ILE A 147 -20.18 -58.93 -56.05
N ARG A 148 -20.77 -59.64 -57.01
CA ARG A 148 -20.43 -61.02 -57.40
C ARG A 148 -19.42 -61.06 -58.55
N SER A 149 -19.50 -60.09 -59.46
CA SER A 149 -18.63 -59.96 -60.63
C SER A 149 -18.64 -58.51 -61.13
N ALA A 150 -17.51 -58.05 -61.65
CA ALA A 150 -17.34 -56.71 -62.22
C ALA A 150 -16.33 -56.80 -63.38
N ARG A 151 -16.71 -56.37 -64.59
CA ARG A 151 -15.90 -56.57 -65.81
C ARG A 151 -15.96 -55.38 -66.76
N ILE A 152 -14.89 -55.24 -67.55
CA ILE A 152 -14.76 -54.34 -68.70
C ILE A 152 -14.38 -55.23 -69.89
N GLY A 153 -15.28 -55.38 -70.86
CA GLY A 153 -15.21 -56.48 -71.81
C GLY A 153 -15.13 -57.82 -71.07
N ASP A 154 -14.17 -58.66 -71.44
CA ASP A 154 -13.94 -59.96 -70.79
C ASP A 154 -13.00 -59.90 -69.57
N GLN A 155 -12.37 -58.75 -69.28
CA GLN A 155 -11.41 -58.64 -68.17
C GLN A 155 -12.04 -58.11 -66.86
N PRO A 156 -11.56 -58.53 -65.67
CA PRO A 156 -12.04 -58.02 -64.39
C PRO A 156 -11.80 -56.50 -64.25
N ALA A 157 -12.83 -55.79 -63.78
CA ALA A 157 -12.74 -54.37 -63.48
C ALA A 157 -12.05 -54.13 -62.13
N ARG A 158 -11.25 -53.06 -62.02
CA ARG A 158 -10.57 -52.70 -60.76
C ARG A 158 -11.51 -51.90 -59.86
N ILE A 159 -12.10 -52.59 -58.88
CA ILE A 159 -13.01 -51.99 -57.91
C ILE A 159 -12.26 -51.68 -56.60
N ILE A 160 -12.45 -50.48 -56.07
CA ILE A 160 -11.88 -50.00 -54.79
C ILE A 160 -13.00 -49.54 -53.85
N PRO A 161 -12.81 -49.57 -52.51
CA PRO A 161 -13.75 -48.98 -51.57
C PRO A 161 -13.72 -47.44 -51.66
N ALA A 162 -14.89 -46.82 -51.55
CA ALA A 162 -15.06 -45.37 -51.50
C ALA A 162 -14.93 -44.85 -50.06
N GLU A 163 -14.41 -43.63 -49.88
CA GLU A 163 -14.14 -43.03 -48.56
C GLU A 163 -15.42 -42.74 -47.75
N GLY A 164 -16.56 -42.58 -48.43
CA GLY A 164 -17.90 -42.46 -47.80
C GLY A 164 -18.64 -43.79 -47.62
N GLY A 165 -18.00 -44.93 -47.91
CA GLY A 165 -18.65 -46.24 -48.01
C GLY A 165 -19.20 -46.51 -49.41
N GLY A 166 -19.29 -47.81 -49.78
CA GLY A 166 -19.53 -48.21 -51.16
C GLY A 166 -18.25 -48.38 -51.97
N TYR A 167 -18.41 -48.44 -53.28
CA TYR A 167 -17.39 -48.84 -54.22
C TYR A 167 -17.26 -47.84 -55.37
N GLU A 168 -16.03 -47.73 -55.87
CA GLU A 168 -15.64 -46.97 -57.06
C GLU A 168 -14.93 -47.89 -58.05
N LEU A 169 -15.17 -47.67 -59.33
CA LEU A 169 -14.35 -48.20 -60.41
C LEU A 169 -13.12 -47.29 -60.59
N LEU A 170 -11.93 -47.90 -60.60
CA LEU A 170 -10.66 -47.23 -60.89
C LEU A 170 -10.16 -47.62 -62.29
N TYR A 171 -10.07 -46.66 -63.21
CA TYR A 171 -9.62 -46.90 -64.59
C TYR A 171 -8.64 -45.81 -65.07
N GLU A 172 -7.60 -46.19 -65.81
CA GLU A 172 -6.65 -45.26 -66.44
C GLU A 172 -6.94 -45.17 -67.94
N LEU A 173 -7.24 -43.98 -68.43
CA LEU A 173 -7.22 -43.69 -69.86
C LEU A 173 -5.80 -43.22 -70.24
N PRO A 174 -5.08 -43.89 -71.16
CA PRO A 174 -3.72 -43.48 -71.54
C PRO A 174 -3.63 -42.04 -72.03
N LYS A 175 -2.47 -41.39 -71.83
CA LYS A 175 -2.28 -39.93 -72.05
C LYS A 175 -2.70 -39.44 -73.44
N ASP A 176 -2.51 -40.26 -74.46
CA ASP A 176 -2.73 -39.89 -75.86
C ASP A 176 -4.01 -40.53 -76.45
N ALA A 177 -4.85 -41.15 -75.61
CA ALA A 177 -6.13 -41.73 -76.03
C ALA A 177 -7.25 -40.66 -76.02
N PRO A 178 -8.09 -40.58 -77.07
CA PRO A 178 -9.20 -39.64 -77.12
C PRO A 178 -10.29 -40.00 -76.08
N PRO A 179 -11.20 -39.05 -75.75
CA PRO A 179 -12.40 -39.36 -75.00
C PRO A 179 -13.16 -40.54 -75.60
N GLN A 180 -13.51 -41.52 -74.76
CA GLN A 180 -14.11 -42.77 -75.21
C GLN A 180 -15.14 -43.33 -74.22
N PRO A 181 -16.21 -43.99 -74.70
CA PRO A 181 -17.12 -44.75 -73.86
C PRO A 181 -16.44 -46.03 -73.34
N LEU A 182 -16.72 -46.36 -72.09
CA LEU A 182 -16.30 -47.55 -71.37
C LEU A 182 -17.56 -48.28 -70.92
N VAL A 183 -17.70 -49.55 -71.32
CA VAL A 183 -18.84 -50.40 -70.91
C VAL A 183 -18.41 -51.29 -69.75
N VAL A 184 -19.11 -51.18 -68.63
CA VAL A 184 -18.82 -51.89 -67.38
C VAL A 184 -20.01 -52.79 -67.07
N ARG A 185 -19.77 -54.10 -66.89
CA ARG A 185 -20.79 -55.06 -66.47
C ARG A 185 -20.60 -55.40 -65.00
N LEU A 186 -21.65 -55.22 -64.20
CA LEU A 186 -21.66 -55.47 -62.76
C LEU A 186 -22.77 -56.48 -62.43
N ASP A 187 -22.39 -57.59 -61.79
CA ASP A 187 -23.32 -58.57 -61.25
C ASP A 187 -23.28 -58.43 -59.72
N TYR A 188 -24.39 -58.07 -59.10
CA TYR A 188 -24.47 -57.88 -57.64
C TYR A 188 -25.74 -58.49 -57.04
N ALA A 189 -25.73 -58.75 -55.73
CA ALA A 189 -26.87 -59.31 -55.01
C ALA A 189 -27.15 -58.59 -53.69
N LYS A 190 -28.44 -58.48 -53.35
CA LYS A 190 -28.95 -57.90 -52.11
C LYS A 190 -29.96 -58.86 -51.48
N VAL A 191 -29.87 -59.06 -50.16
CA VAL A 191 -30.85 -59.86 -49.42
C VAL A 191 -32.23 -59.17 -49.43
N ILE A 192 -33.27 -59.92 -49.76
CA ILE A 192 -34.66 -59.45 -49.72
C ILE A 192 -35.11 -59.43 -48.26
N GLN A 193 -35.54 -58.27 -47.77
CA GLN A 193 -36.17 -58.13 -46.47
C GLN A 193 -37.61 -58.64 -46.57
N LYS A 194 -37.88 -59.79 -45.95
CA LYS A 194 -39.20 -60.41 -45.92
C LYS A 194 -39.95 -59.98 -44.66
N THR A 195 -41.15 -59.45 -44.85
CA THR A 195 -42.13 -59.16 -43.80
C THR A 195 -43.48 -59.81 -44.14
N PRO A 196 -44.31 -60.18 -43.16
CA PRO A 196 -45.61 -60.82 -43.44
C PRO A 196 -46.48 -59.95 -44.37
N GLY A 197 -46.73 -60.43 -45.59
CA GLY A 197 -47.50 -59.73 -46.62
C GLY A 197 -46.72 -58.74 -47.50
N ARG A 198 -45.42 -58.51 -47.26
CA ARG A 198 -44.56 -57.63 -48.08
C ARG A 198 -43.10 -58.10 -48.10
N ASN A 199 -42.60 -58.39 -49.29
CA ASN A 199 -41.18 -58.45 -49.58
C ASN A 199 -40.71 -57.04 -49.96
N SER A 200 -39.53 -56.64 -49.47
CA SER A 200 -38.90 -55.35 -49.73
C SER A 200 -37.42 -55.57 -50.02
N VAL A 201 -36.89 -54.90 -51.03
CA VAL A 201 -35.44 -54.82 -51.25
C VAL A 201 -35.06 -53.37 -51.56
N THR A 202 -33.99 -52.90 -50.94
CA THR A 202 -33.43 -51.57 -51.19
C THR A 202 -31.95 -51.72 -51.48
N VAL A 203 -31.48 -51.03 -52.53
CA VAL A 203 -30.09 -51.06 -52.99
C VAL A 203 -29.62 -49.63 -53.25
N GLN A 204 -28.42 -49.28 -52.79
CA GLN A 204 -27.74 -48.06 -53.23
C GLN A 204 -27.14 -48.25 -54.64
N ALA A 205 -28.00 -48.22 -55.66
CA ALA A 205 -27.61 -48.45 -57.05
C ALA A 205 -26.63 -47.38 -57.59
N PRO A 206 -25.87 -47.68 -58.66
CA PRO A 206 -25.14 -46.65 -59.39
C PRO A 206 -26.11 -45.62 -60.00
N GLN A 207 -25.67 -44.36 -60.11
CA GLN A 207 -26.47 -43.25 -60.64
C GLN A 207 -26.06 -42.90 -62.08
N ALA A 208 -27.06 -42.60 -62.92
CA ALA A 208 -26.89 -41.98 -64.23
C ALA A 208 -28.14 -41.16 -64.60
N PRO A 209 -28.07 -40.22 -65.56
CA PRO A 209 -29.23 -39.49 -66.09
C PRO A 209 -30.31 -40.43 -66.64
N VAL A 210 -29.90 -41.50 -67.35
CA VAL A 210 -30.79 -42.57 -67.84
C VAL A 210 -30.52 -43.83 -67.03
N ASN A 211 -31.50 -44.27 -66.25
CA ASN A 211 -31.41 -45.46 -65.41
C ASN A 211 -32.68 -46.31 -65.59
N ARG A 212 -32.54 -47.45 -66.29
CA ARG A 212 -33.62 -48.34 -66.71
C ARG A 212 -33.49 -49.70 -66.02
N TRP A 213 -34.57 -50.16 -65.41
CA TRP A 213 -34.63 -51.40 -64.63
C TRP A 213 -35.70 -52.34 -65.19
N GLU A 214 -35.30 -53.54 -65.60
CA GLU A 214 -36.18 -54.65 -65.97
C GLU A 214 -36.29 -55.60 -64.77
N ILE A 215 -37.40 -55.50 -64.03
CA ILE A 215 -37.60 -56.17 -62.74
C ILE A 215 -38.44 -57.43 -62.96
N HIS A 216 -37.92 -58.58 -62.53
CA HIS A 216 -38.55 -59.91 -62.63
C HIS A 216 -38.87 -60.44 -61.24
N ILE A 217 -40.16 -60.64 -60.95
CA ILE A 217 -40.66 -61.21 -59.69
C ILE A 217 -41.30 -62.59 -59.96
N PRO A 218 -40.91 -63.67 -59.25
CA PRO A 218 -41.36 -65.05 -59.52
C PRO A 218 -42.76 -65.37 -58.93
N ASP A 219 -43.63 -64.37 -58.89
CA ASP A 219 -45.05 -64.49 -58.58
C ASP A 219 -45.83 -63.86 -59.74
N SER A 220 -46.83 -64.54 -60.30
CA SER A 220 -47.67 -63.94 -61.36
C SER A 220 -48.79 -63.05 -60.82
N GLY A 221 -48.92 -61.85 -61.40
CA GLY A 221 -49.99 -60.90 -61.10
C GLY A 221 -49.85 -60.16 -59.77
N VAL A 222 -48.63 -60.05 -59.20
CA VAL A 222 -48.40 -59.26 -57.99
C VAL A 222 -48.23 -57.78 -58.32
N LYS A 223 -48.72 -56.90 -57.45
CA LYS A 223 -48.41 -55.47 -57.54
C LYS A 223 -46.98 -55.25 -57.03
N VAL A 224 -46.13 -54.73 -57.91
CA VAL A 224 -44.75 -54.31 -57.62
C VAL A 224 -44.74 -52.79 -57.54
N ASP A 225 -44.40 -52.26 -56.37
CA ASP A 225 -44.22 -50.82 -56.15
C ASP A 225 -42.72 -50.52 -56.14
N VAL A 226 -42.29 -49.55 -56.96
CA VAL A 226 -40.88 -49.15 -57.10
C VAL A 226 -40.74 -47.69 -56.69
N GLN A 227 -39.69 -47.34 -55.96
CA GLN A 227 -39.42 -45.98 -55.49
C GLN A 227 -37.93 -45.61 -55.62
N PRO A 228 -37.61 -44.40 -56.12
CA PRO A 228 -38.49 -43.48 -56.83
C PRO A 228 -38.81 -44.00 -58.25
N LEU A 229 -40.00 -43.70 -58.76
CA LEU A 229 -40.45 -44.12 -60.10
C LEU A 229 -40.85 -42.89 -60.91
N LEU A 230 -40.21 -42.67 -62.06
CA LEU A 230 -40.55 -41.58 -62.99
C LEU A 230 -41.55 -42.06 -64.05
N ALA A 231 -41.36 -43.27 -64.57
CA ALA A 231 -42.29 -43.93 -65.48
C ALA A 231 -42.15 -45.45 -65.39
N ALA A 232 -43.25 -46.18 -65.61
CA ALA A 232 -43.26 -47.62 -65.76
C ALA A 232 -44.03 -48.04 -67.01
N SER A 233 -43.62 -49.15 -67.62
CA SER A 233 -44.35 -49.85 -68.67
C SER A 233 -44.19 -51.37 -68.55
N GLN A 234 -45.05 -52.11 -69.25
CA GLN A 234 -44.80 -53.51 -69.56
C GLN A 234 -44.00 -53.59 -70.88
N PRO A 235 -43.03 -54.53 -71.02
CA PRO A 235 -42.28 -54.67 -72.27
C PRO A 235 -43.18 -55.02 -73.47
N PRO A 236 -42.96 -54.48 -74.69
CA PRO A 236 -43.87 -54.67 -75.82
C PRO A 236 -44.03 -56.12 -76.32
N ASP A 237 -42.98 -56.93 -76.22
CA ASP A 237 -42.86 -58.22 -76.92
C ASP A 237 -42.77 -59.45 -75.98
N THR A 238 -43.32 -59.36 -74.76
CA THR A 238 -43.32 -60.48 -73.80
C THR A 238 -44.72 -61.13 -73.74
N PRO A 239 -44.91 -62.37 -74.23
CA PRO A 239 -46.15 -63.12 -74.01
C PRO A 239 -46.41 -63.31 -72.50
N PRO A 240 -47.67 -63.32 -72.04
CA PRO A 240 -48.00 -63.49 -70.62
C PRO A 240 -47.60 -64.88 -70.11
N SER A 241 -46.38 -64.97 -69.55
CA SER A 241 -45.89 -66.09 -68.76
C SER A 241 -46.75 -66.25 -67.51
N ALA A 242 -47.26 -67.46 -67.27
CA ALA A 242 -48.24 -67.71 -66.20
C ALA A 242 -47.67 -67.62 -64.77
N ASN A 243 -46.34 -67.49 -64.63
CA ASN A 243 -45.62 -67.75 -63.37
C ASN A 243 -44.81 -66.56 -62.84
N GLU A 244 -44.69 -65.44 -63.57
CA GLU A 244 -43.88 -64.30 -63.14
C GLU A 244 -44.56 -62.95 -63.42
N THR A 245 -44.03 -61.88 -62.83
CA THR A 245 -44.40 -60.49 -63.10
C THR A 245 -43.17 -59.72 -63.55
N VAL A 246 -43.21 -59.17 -64.76
CA VAL A 246 -42.13 -58.35 -65.34
C VAL A 246 -42.57 -56.89 -65.39
N LEU A 247 -41.72 -55.99 -64.89
CA LEU A 247 -41.95 -54.55 -64.86
C LEU A 247 -40.73 -53.81 -65.43
N LEU A 248 -40.94 -52.94 -66.43
CA LEU A 248 -39.90 -52.03 -66.92
C LEU A 248 -40.09 -50.67 -66.22
N ALA A 249 -39.09 -50.25 -65.45
CA ALA A 249 -39.13 -49.04 -64.63
C ALA A 249 -38.00 -48.07 -64.99
N PHE A 250 -38.31 -46.78 -65.04
CA PHE A 250 -37.36 -45.70 -65.26
C PHE A 250 -37.25 -44.86 -63.99
N LEU A 251 -36.03 -44.81 -63.43
CA LEU A 251 -35.78 -44.32 -62.07
C LEU A 251 -34.98 -43.00 -62.03
N GLY A 252 -34.33 -42.65 -63.15
CA GLY A 252 -33.45 -41.48 -63.25
C GLY A 252 -32.23 -41.56 -62.32
N ALA A 253 -31.74 -40.39 -61.88
CA ALA A 253 -30.56 -40.26 -61.03
C ALA A 253 -30.80 -40.60 -59.55
N ALA A 254 -31.66 -41.57 -59.24
CA ALA A 254 -31.94 -42.04 -57.89
C ALA A 254 -30.69 -42.59 -57.19
N ASP A 255 -30.43 -42.15 -55.96
CA ASP A 255 -29.29 -42.59 -55.15
C ASP A 255 -29.50 -43.96 -54.46
N SER A 256 -30.76 -44.38 -54.42
CA SER A 256 -31.26 -45.61 -53.82
C SER A 256 -32.50 -46.06 -54.60
N VAL A 257 -32.61 -47.38 -54.80
CA VAL A 257 -33.74 -48.01 -55.49
C VAL A 257 -34.41 -48.96 -54.51
N ARG A 258 -35.69 -48.74 -54.23
CA ARG A 258 -36.54 -49.60 -53.41
C ARG A 258 -37.58 -50.29 -54.28
N ILE A 259 -37.73 -51.60 -54.09
CA ILE A 259 -38.71 -52.45 -54.75
C ILE A 259 -39.48 -53.20 -53.65
N ASP A 260 -40.78 -52.92 -53.53
CA ASP A 260 -41.73 -53.62 -52.66
C ASP A 260 -42.68 -54.47 -53.50
N TRP A 261 -43.00 -55.69 -53.06
CA TRP A 261 -44.12 -56.46 -53.61
C TRP A 261 -44.76 -57.34 -52.53
N ASN A 262 -46.04 -57.66 -52.72
CA ASN A 262 -46.75 -58.55 -51.81
C ASN A 262 -46.70 -59.98 -52.37
N PRO A 263 -45.92 -60.91 -51.79
CA PRO A 263 -45.90 -62.30 -52.23
C PRO A 263 -47.25 -62.98 -51.99
N LYS A 264 -47.61 -63.97 -52.82
CA LYS A 264 -48.77 -64.82 -52.54
C LYS A 264 -48.50 -65.64 -51.26
N ALA A 265 -49.50 -65.73 -50.38
CA ALA A 265 -49.32 -66.28 -49.05
C ALA A 265 -49.15 -67.81 -49.06
N GLU A 266 -47.92 -68.28 -48.86
CA GLU A 266 -47.63 -69.67 -48.47
C GLU A 266 -48.07 -69.86 -47.01
N GLY A 267 -49.34 -70.23 -46.82
CA GLY A 267 -50.00 -70.24 -45.52
C GLY A 267 -49.63 -71.44 -44.64
N ALA A 268 -49.01 -71.18 -43.49
CA ALA A 268 -48.76 -72.15 -42.42
C ALA A 268 -49.53 -71.75 -41.15
N THR A 269 -50.77 -72.21 -41.00
CA THR A 269 -51.59 -72.00 -39.81
C THR A 269 -51.27 -73.02 -38.71
N GLY A 270 -51.18 -72.58 -37.46
CA GLY A 270 -51.14 -73.46 -36.27
C GLY A 270 -49.79 -73.63 -35.55
N LEU A 271 -48.88 -72.66 -35.60
CA LEU A 271 -47.66 -72.65 -34.77
C LEU A 271 -47.63 -71.47 -33.79
N GLU A 272 -47.12 -71.74 -32.58
CA GLU A 272 -46.95 -70.74 -31.50
C GLU A 272 -45.92 -69.66 -31.88
N ALA A 273 -46.17 -68.44 -31.40
CA ALA A 273 -45.28 -67.30 -31.61
C ALA A 273 -43.98 -67.49 -30.83
N LEU A 274 -42.84 -67.37 -31.50
CA LEU A 274 -41.53 -67.45 -30.86
C LEU A 274 -41.03 -66.03 -30.57
N LEU A 275 -41.02 -65.67 -29.29
CA LEU A 275 -40.68 -64.32 -28.80
C LEU A 275 -39.26 -64.30 -28.19
N SER A 276 -38.48 -63.26 -28.50
CA SER A 276 -37.22 -62.92 -27.81
C SER A 276 -37.32 -61.50 -27.26
N VAL A 277 -37.01 -61.29 -25.99
CA VAL A 277 -37.18 -60.00 -25.30
C VAL A 277 -35.84 -59.41 -24.88
N GLN A 278 -35.61 -58.16 -25.26
CA GLN A 278 -34.55 -57.31 -24.71
C GLN A 278 -35.17 -56.42 -23.62
N SER A 279 -34.50 -56.30 -22.47
CA SER A 279 -34.97 -55.54 -21.32
C SER A 279 -33.98 -54.45 -20.91
N GLU A 280 -34.48 -53.25 -20.65
CA GLU A 280 -33.78 -52.19 -19.91
C GLU A 280 -34.60 -51.87 -18.64
N GLN A 281 -34.03 -52.16 -17.47
CA GLN A 281 -34.68 -51.94 -16.18
C GLN A 281 -33.93 -50.90 -15.36
N GLU A 282 -34.61 -49.79 -15.07
CA GLU A 282 -34.19 -48.77 -14.11
C GLU A 282 -34.79 -49.11 -12.72
N VAL A 283 -34.01 -48.92 -11.66
CA VAL A 283 -34.48 -48.94 -10.27
C VAL A 283 -33.93 -47.73 -9.52
N VAL A 284 -34.76 -47.08 -8.71
CA VAL A 284 -34.38 -45.99 -7.80
C VAL A 284 -34.78 -46.39 -6.38
N VAL A 285 -33.85 -46.29 -5.44
CA VAL A 285 -34.04 -46.64 -4.02
C VAL A 285 -33.91 -45.36 -3.17
N ASP A 286 -35.06 -44.84 -2.72
CA ASP A 286 -35.19 -43.69 -1.84
C ASP A 286 -35.54 -44.11 -0.40
N GLU A 287 -35.43 -43.19 0.56
CA GLU A 287 -35.90 -43.44 1.92
C GLU A 287 -37.43 -43.68 1.91
N GLY A 288 -37.84 -44.89 2.29
CA GLY A 288 -39.25 -45.31 2.38
C GLY A 288 -39.88 -45.81 1.06
N VAL A 289 -39.21 -45.72 -0.10
CA VAL A 289 -39.80 -46.16 -1.38
C VAL A 289 -38.77 -46.61 -2.41
N ILE A 290 -39.08 -47.71 -3.10
CA ILE A 290 -38.36 -48.24 -4.25
C ILE A 290 -39.25 -48.04 -5.49
N ARG A 291 -38.67 -47.55 -6.58
CA ARG A 291 -39.37 -47.40 -7.86
C ARG A 291 -38.61 -48.16 -8.93
N SER A 292 -39.31 -48.89 -9.80
CA SER A 292 -38.69 -49.55 -10.95
C SER A 292 -39.45 -49.27 -12.24
N ARG A 293 -38.70 -49.04 -13.32
CA ARG A 293 -39.24 -48.86 -14.67
C ARG A 293 -38.55 -49.85 -15.62
N SER A 294 -39.33 -50.77 -16.17
CA SER A 294 -38.84 -51.82 -17.08
C SER A 294 -39.37 -51.57 -18.49
N ARG A 295 -38.46 -51.29 -19.44
CA ARG A 295 -38.77 -51.27 -20.88
C ARG A 295 -38.46 -52.65 -21.46
N LEU A 296 -39.46 -53.29 -22.04
CA LEU A 296 -39.36 -54.58 -22.72
C LEU A 296 -39.58 -54.37 -24.22
N THR A 297 -38.58 -54.75 -25.02
CA THR A 297 -38.69 -54.80 -26.49
C THR A 297 -38.78 -56.26 -26.93
N TYR A 298 -39.97 -56.66 -27.35
CA TYR A 298 -40.27 -57.97 -27.91
C TYR A 298 -39.89 -58.01 -29.38
N GLN A 299 -39.14 -59.03 -29.79
CA GLN A 299 -38.96 -59.46 -31.17
C GLN A 299 -39.83 -60.70 -31.38
N ILE A 300 -40.73 -60.63 -32.37
CA ILE A 300 -41.82 -61.59 -32.60
C ILE A 300 -41.53 -62.35 -33.89
N SER A 301 -41.74 -63.67 -33.88
CA SER A 301 -41.56 -64.51 -35.06
C SER A 301 -42.56 -65.67 -35.11
N ARG A 302 -42.70 -66.28 -36.29
CA ARG A 302 -43.65 -67.35 -36.67
C ARG A 302 -45.11 -66.93 -36.79
N SER A 303 -45.70 -66.31 -35.78
CA SER A 303 -47.11 -65.86 -35.81
C SER A 303 -47.31 -64.50 -35.17
N GLU A 304 -48.47 -63.90 -35.43
CA GLU A 304 -48.85 -62.59 -34.88
C GLU A 304 -49.39 -62.70 -33.45
N LEU A 305 -49.19 -61.64 -32.67
CA LEU A 305 -49.40 -61.63 -31.23
C LEU A 305 -50.46 -60.59 -30.85
N ASN A 306 -51.59 -61.04 -30.30
CA ASN A 306 -52.74 -60.19 -29.95
C ASN A 306 -52.78 -59.78 -28.47
N GLN A 307 -52.04 -60.51 -27.61
CA GLN A 307 -52.00 -60.32 -26.17
C GLN A 307 -50.59 -60.59 -25.66
N LEU A 308 -50.16 -59.85 -24.63
CA LEU A 308 -48.97 -60.11 -23.84
C LEU A 308 -49.34 -60.48 -22.41
N GLU A 309 -48.51 -61.29 -21.77
CA GLU A 309 -48.57 -61.55 -20.33
C GLU A 309 -47.19 -61.30 -19.72
N ILE A 310 -47.13 -60.41 -18.73
CA ILE A 310 -45.88 -60.05 -18.05
C ILE A 310 -46.06 -60.25 -16.56
N GLU A 311 -45.22 -61.09 -15.99
CA GLU A 311 -45.21 -61.39 -14.58
C GLU A 311 -44.27 -60.43 -13.84
N VAL A 312 -44.73 -59.90 -12.71
CA VAL A 312 -43.96 -59.06 -11.78
C VAL A 312 -44.19 -59.56 -10.34
N PRO A 313 -43.30 -59.24 -9.38
CA PRO A 313 -43.41 -59.76 -8.01
C PRO A 313 -44.68 -59.29 -7.31
N SER A 314 -45.23 -60.10 -6.40
CA SER A 314 -46.45 -59.79 -5.62
C SER A 314 -46.30 -58.59 -4.66
N ASP A 315 -45.06 -58.29 -4.26
CA ASP A 315 -44.71 -57.22 -3.31
C ASP A 315 -44.55 -55.83 -3.93
N GLN A 316 -44.74 -55.71 -5.25
CA GLN A 316 -44.70 -54.46 -6.01
C GLN A 316 -46.12 -54.00 -6.35
N LYS A 317 -46.42 -52.71 -6.23
CA LYS A 317 -47.62 -52.11 -6.81
C LYS A 317 -47.35 -51.76 -8.27
N VAL A 318 -48.16 -52.26 -9.21
CA VAL A 318 -48.14 -51.76 -10.60
C VAL A 318 -48.67 -50.32 -10.61
N ALA A 319 -47.82 -49.38 -10.99
CA ALA A 319 -48.14 -47.96 -11.09
C ALA A 319 -48.64 -47.58 -12.49
N GLY A 320 -48.13 -48.23 -13.53
CA GLY A 320 -48.59 -48.02 -14.91
C GLY A 320 -47.99 -48.99 -15.92
N VAL A 321 -48.65 -49.10 -17.07
CA VAL A 321 -48.26 -49.94 -18.20
C VAL A 321 -48.51 -49.15 -19.49
N PHE A 322 -47.47 -48.97 -20.32
CA PHE A 322 -47.46 -47.99 -21.40
C PHE A 322 -46.81 -48.51 -22.70
N ASP A 323 -47.58 -48.48 -23.78
CA ASP A 323 -47.14 -48.44 -25.19
C ASP A 323 -48.32 -47.96 -26.05
N ALA A 324 -48.05 -47.44 -27.25
CA ALA A 324 -49.07 -46.89 -28.14
C ALA A 324 -50.05 -47.95 -28.70
N ASN A 325 -49.67 -49.22 -28.75
CA ASN A 325 -50.50 -50.32 -29.23
C ASN A 325 -51.33 -50.99 -28.10
N ILE A 326 -51.31 -50.49 -26.86
CA ILE A 326 -52.06 -51.11 -25.76
C ILE A 326 -53.53 -50.65 -25.78
N ARG A 327 -54.44 -51.61 -25.99
CA ARG A 327 -55.89 -51.39 -25.92
C ARG A 327 -56.40 -51.35 -24.48
N SER A 328 -55.95 -52.29 -23.66
CA SER A 328 -56.34 -52.43 -22.25
C SER A 328 -55.38 -53.39 -21.55
N TRP A 329 -55.20 -53.21 -20.24
CA TRP A 329 -54.47 -54.16 -19.40
C TRP A 329 -55.21 -54.42 -18.09
N GLU A 330 -55.02 -55.61 -17.56
CA GLU A 330 -55.51 -56.07 -16.25
C GLU A 330 -54.36 -56.67 -15.44
N VAL A 331 -54.53 -56.79 -14.13
CA VAL A 331 -53.57 -57.46 -13.24
C VAL A 331 -54.26 -58.63 -12.55
N ARG A 332 -53.75 -59.84 -12.75
CA ARG A 332 -54.22 -61.07 -12.08
C ARG A 332 -53.20 -61.52 -11.05
N SER A 333 -53.62 -61.87 -9.84
CA SER A 333 -52.73 -62.50 -8.85
C SER A 333 -52.63 -64.00 -9.11
N GLU A 334 -51.41 -64.53 -9.29
CA GLU A 334 -51.16 -65.94 -9.61
C GLU A 334 -49.92 -66.43 -8.85
N ASN A 335 -50.10 -67.36 -7.90
CA ASN A 335 -49.02 -68.11 -7.22
C ASN A 335 -47.81 -67.27 -6.75
N ASP A 336 -48.05 -66.35 -5.81
CA ASP A 336 -47.06 -65.43 -5.22
C ASP A 336 -46.37 -64.45 -6.22
N ALA A 337 -46.94 -64.33 -7.42
CA ALA A 337 -46.65 -63.26 -8.36
C ALA A 337 -47.94 -62.57 -8.81
N GLN A 338 -47.82 -61.52 -9.62
CA GLN A 338 -48.94 -60.93 -10.33
C GLN A 338 -48.63 -60.81 -11.83
N VAL A 339 -49.64 -61.05 -12.66
CA VAL A 339 -49.55 -61.12 -14.12
C VAL A 339 -50.33 -59.96 -14.71
N ILE A 340 -49.59 -59.07 -15.35
CA ILE A 340 -50.11 -58.00 -16.18
C ILE A 340 -50.48 -58.61 -17.53
N ALA A 341 -51.77 -58.76 -17.80
CA ALA A 341 -52.28 -59.23 -19.08
C ALA A 341 -52.69 -58.02 -19.93
N ILE A 342 -52.10 -57.90 -21.12
CA ILE A 342 -52.17 -56.70 -21.97
C ILE A 342 -52.76 -57.10 -23.32
N GLN A 343 -53.91 -56.54 -23.68
CA GLN A 343 -54.51 -56.69 -25.01
C GLN A 343 -54.00 -55.56 -25.92
N LEU A 344 -53.67 -55.90 -27.16
CA LEU A 344 -53.20 -54.93 -28.16
C LEU A 344 -54.36 -54.41 -29.03
N PHE A 345 -54.17 -53.25 -29.68
CA PHE A 345 -55.09 -52.73 -30.69
C PHE A 345 -54.90 -53.47 -32.03
N GLU A 346 -53.65 -53.63 -32.46
CA GLU A 346 -53.25 -54.36 -33.66
C GLU A 346 -52.33 -55.54 -33.33
N ALA A 347 -52.48 -56.64 -34.07
CA ALA A 347 -51.69 -57.86 -33.88
C ALA A 347 -50.20 -57.60 -34.19
N ALA A 348 -49.35 -57.69 -33.18
CA ALA A 348 -47.94 -57.40 -33.35
C ALA A 348 -47.22 -58.53 -34.10
N ARG A 349 -46.53 -58.18 -35.21
CA ARG A 349 -45.98 -59.15 -36.19
C ARG A 349 -44.45 -59.22 -36.27
N ALA A 350 -43.73 -58.27 -35.67
CA ALA A 350 -42.27 -58.19 -35.76
C ALA A 350 -41.62 -57.61 -34.50
N THR A 351 -42.09 -56.45 -34.04
CA THR A 351 -41.61 -55.82 -32.80
C THR A 351 -42.80 -55.25 -32.02
N GLN A 352 -42.75 -55.35 -30.69
CA GLN A 352 -43.69 -54.69 -29.78
C GLN A 352 -42.91 -54.18 -28.56
N ASN A 353 -43.19 -52.95 -28.12
CA ASN A 353 -42.60 -52.41 -26.89
C ASN A 353 -43.64 -52.45 -25.75
N VAL A 354 -43.18 -52.53 -24.50
CA VAL A 354 -43.99 -52.26 -23.31
C VAL A 354 -43.09 -51.59 -22.27
N THR A 355 -43.53 -50.49 -21.68
CA THR A 355 -42.97 -49.98 -20.42
C THR A 355 -43.89 -50.37 -19.27
N ILE A 356 -43.34 -50.93 -18.19
CA ILE A 356 -44.01 -51.11 -16.90
C ILE A 356 -43.35 -50.21 -15.86
N GLU A 357 -44.15 -49.58 -15.01
CA GLU A 357 -43.69 -48.85 -13.83
C GLU A 357 -44.26 -49.50 -12.56
N LEU A 358 -43.38 -49.73 -11.58
CA LEU A 358 -43.63 -50.43 -10.32
C LEU A 358 -43.18 -49.54 -9.14
N GLU A 359 -43.94 -49.57 -8.03
CA GLU A 359 -43.55 -48.96 -6.76
C GLU A 359 -43.67 -49.97 -5.61
N LYS A 360 -42.68 -50.00 -4.70
CA LYS A 360 -42.76 -50.69 -3.41
C LYS A 360 -42.42 -49.72 -2.29
N PHE A 361 -43.35 -49.49 -1.37
CA PHE A 361 -43.10 -48.76 -0.14
C PHE A 361 -42.38 -49.68 0.86
N THR A 362 -41.40 -49.16 1.58
CA THR A 362 -40.74 -49.86 2.69
C THR A 362 -40.96 -49.12 4.00
N THR A 363 -41.17 -49.88 5.08
CA THR A 363 -41.38 -49.36 6.45
C THR A 363 -40.21 -49.69 7.37
N GLU A 364 -39.16 -50.35 6.86
CA GLU A 364 -38.04 -50.83 7.65
C GLU A 364 -36.99 -49.73 7.89
N THR A 365 -37.03 -49.12 9.08
CA THR A 365 -36.10 -48.09 9.53
C THR A 365 -34.78 -48.68 10.07
N GLY A 366 -34.11 -49.51 9.26
CA GLY A 366 -32.90 -50.23 9.64
C GLY A 366 -32.00 -50.63 8.47
N ALA A 367 -31.02 -51.49 8.73
CA ALA A 367 -30.16 -52.08 7.69
C ALA A 367 -30.91 -53.21 6.96
N ALA A 368 -31.76 -52.85 5.99
CA ALA A 368 -32.64 -53.78 5.28
C ALA A 368 -31.97 -54.42 4.07
N GLU A 369 -32.30 -55.69 3.77
CA GLU A 369 -31.90 -56.33 2.51
C GLU A 369 -33.00 -56.15 1.45
N VAL A 370 -32.75 -55.25 0.51
CA VAL A 370 -33.71 -54.84 -0.52
C VAL A 370 -33.46 -55.63 -1.82
N GLY A 371 -34.34 -56.58 -2.11
CA GLY A 371 -34.39 -57.26 -3.41
C GLY A 371 -34.89 -56.35 -4.53
N MET A 372 -34.22 -56.37 -5.68
CA MET A 372 -34.69 -55.67 -6.89
C MET A 372 -35.75 -56.52 -7.62
N PRO A 373 -36.83 -55.92 -8.16
CA PRO A 373 -37.92 -56.70 -8.73
C PRO A 373 -37.54 -57.36 -10.07
N VAL A 374 -37.92 -58.63 -10.27
CA VAL A 374 -37.69 -59.36 -11.52
C VAL A 374 -38.94 -59.27 -12.41
N VAL A 375 -38.83 -58.63 -13.56
CA VAL A 375 -39.93 -58.49 -14.54
C VAL A 375 -39.78 -59.55 -15.65
N ARG A 376 -40.70 -60.52 -15.70
CA ARG A 376 -40.63 -61.71 -16.56
C ARG A 376 -41.71 -61.68 -17.65
N ALA A 377 -41.30 -61.52 -18.90
CA ALA A 377 -42.19 -61.75 -20.04
C ALA A 377 -42.54 -63.24 -20.13
N ARG A 378 -43.83 -63.58 -19.99
CA ARG A 378 -44.29 -64.96 -20.20
C ARG A 378 -44.30 -65.27 -21.71
N HIS A 379 -44.24 -66.57 -22.03
CA HIS A 379 -44.21 -67.09 -23.41
C HIS A 379 -42.98 -66.64 -24.25
N ALA A 380 -41.99 -66.00 -23.64
CA ALA A 380 -40.72 -65.65 -24.28
C ALA A 380 -39.71 -66.80 -24.22
N GLY A 381 -39.21 -67.23 -25.38
CA GLY A 381 -38.17 -68.26 -25.49
C GLY A 381 -36.78 -67.78 -25.06
N ARG A 382 -36.57 -66.46 -24.97
CA ARG A 382 -35.42 -65.83 -24.33
C ARG A 382 -35.80 -64.44 -23.82
N GLN A 383 -35.38 -64.09 -22.61
CA GLN A 383 -35.32 -62.71 -22.12
C GLN A 383 -33.93 -62.43 -21.56
N GLN A 384 -33.31 -61.35 -22.03
CA GLN A 384 -31.99 -60.87 -21.60
C GLN A 384 -32.06 -59.34 -21.42
N GLY A 385 -31.13 -58.75 -20.67
CA GLY A 385 -31.22 -57.30 -20.43
C GLY A 385 -30.14 -56.68 -19.56
N LEU A 386 -30.39 -55.41 -19.25
CA LEU A 386 -29.65 -54.59 -18.30
C LEU A 386 -30.56 -54.25 -17.11
N ILE A 387 -29.99 -54.24 -15.92
CA ILE A 387 -30.56 -53.61 -14.73
C ILE A 387 -29.57 -52.57 -14.18
N VAL A 388 -30.06 -51.35 -13.97
CA VAL A 388 -29.31 -50.26 -13.33
C VAL A 388 -30.06 -49.81 -12.07
N VAL A 389 -29.30 -49.52 -11.02
CA VAL A 389 -29.86 -49.12 -9.72
C VAL A 389 -29.20 -47.83 -9.26
N GLN A 390 -30.02 -46.84 -8.94
CA GLN A 390 -29.64 -45.59 -8.29
C GLN A 390 -30.10 -45.63 -6.82
N VAL A 391 -29.27 -45.17 -5.90
CA VAL A 391 -29.55 -45.11 -4.46
C VAL A 391 -29.49 -43.66 -3.98
N SER A 392 -30.42 -43.27 -3.12
CA SER A 392 -30.44 -41.92 -2.55
C SER A 392 -29.15 -41.64 -1.75
N PRO A 393 -28.48 -40.47 -1.91
CA PRO A 393 -27.27 -40.12 -1.14
C PRO A 393 -27.44 -40.07 0.39
N THR A 394 -28.67 -40.18 0.89
CA THR A 394 -28.99 -40.32 2.32
C THR A 394 -28.85 -41.76 2.83
N LEU A 395 -28.67 -42.71 1.93
CA LEU A 395 -28.54 -44.14 2.16
C LEU A 395 -27.18 -44.62 1.68
N ARG A 396 -26.64 -45.65 2.34
CA ARG A 396 -25.43 -46.36 1.92
C ARG A 396 -25.80 -47.79 1.57
N SER A 397 -25.39 -48.24 0.39
CA SER A 397 -25.73 -49.55 -0.15
C SER A 397 -24.51 -50.43 -0.35
N THR A 398 -24.72 -51.74 -0.24
CA THR A 398 -23.76 -52.78 -0.69
C THR A 398 -24.52 -53.94 -1.33
N ALA A 399 -23.98 -54.55 -2.38
CA ALA A 399 -24.63 -55.68 -3.04
C ALA A 399 -24.43 -56.97 -2.21
N ALA A 400 -25.51 -57.48 -1.63
CA ALA A 400 -25.53 -58.67 -0.79
C ALA A 400 -25.61 -59.96 -1.60
N ARG A 401 -26.45 -59.98 -2.66
CA ARG A 401 -26.62 -61.09 -3.60
C ARG A 401 -26.68 -60.59 -5.04
N ARG A 402 -26.08 -61.33 -5.98
CA ARG A 402 -25.95 -60.93 -7.40
C ARG A 402 -25.89 -62.12 -8.37
N ASP A 403 -26.79 -63.08 -8.21
CA ASP A 403 -26.83 -64.32 -8.99
C ASP A 403 -27.40 -64.10 -10.41
N GLY A 404 -26.75 -64.71 -11.41
CA GLY A 404 -27.13 -64.55 -12.82
C GLY A 404 -26.71 -63.20 -13.46
N LEU A 405 -25.94 -62.38 -12.75
CA LEU A 405 -25.61 -61.00 -13.13
C LEU A 405 -24.12 -60.80 -13.40
N LEU A 406 -23.83 -60.05 -14.47
CA LEU A 406 -22.47 -59.65 -14.86
C LEU A 406 -22.36 -58.12 -14.79
N GLN A 407 -21.48 -57.61 -13.93
CA GLN A 407 -21.34 -56.17 -13.67
C GLN A 407 -20.80 -55.42 -14.90
N LEU A 408 -21.37 -54.25 -15.21
CA LEU A 408 -20.82 -53.31 -16.20
C LEU A 408 -20.15 -52.13 -15.50
N ASP A 409 -19.27 -51.43 -16.21
CA ASP A 409 -19.02 -50.02 -15.94
C ASP A 409 -20.22 -49.17 -16.40
N THR A 410 -20.56 -48.14 -15.63
CA THR A 410 -21.51 -47.08 -16.02
C THR A 410 -21.19 -46.45 -17.38
N ALA A 411 -19.93 -46.37 -17.78
CA ALA A 411 -19.48 -45.85 -19.07
C ALA A 411 -19.82 -46.77 -20.27
N GLU A 412 -20.13 -48.05 -20.04
CA GLU A 412 -20.61 -48.98 -21.09
C GLU A 412 -22.13 -48.90 -21.31
N LEU A 413 -22.87 -48.10 -20.54
CA LEU A 413 -24.33 -48.07 -20.62
C LEU A 413 -24.85 -47.49 -21.95
N PRO A 414 -25.97 -48.01 -22.49
CA PRO A 414 -26.64 -47.41 -23.64
C PRO A 414 -27.02 -45.94 -23.42
N ARG A 415 -27.12 -45.17 -24.51
CA ARG A 415 -27.49 -43.74 -24.47
C ARG A 415 -28.85 -43.45 -23.83
N THR A 416 -29.73 -44.45 -23.71
CA THR A 416 -30.99 -44.37 -22.96
C THR A 416 -30.79 -44.24 -21.45
N LEU A 417 -29.74 -44.83 -20.91
CA LEU A 417 -29.42 -44.88 -19.48
C LEU A 417 -28.28 -43.92 -19.08
N ALA A 418 -27.39 -43.57 -20.01
CA ALA A 418 -26.22 -42.71 -19.76
C ALA A 418 -26.55 -41.25 -19.30
N ASN A 419 -27.81 -40.83 -19.33
CA ASN A 419 -28.25 -39.49 -18.90
C ASN A 419 -28.45 -39.35 -17.37
N ARG A 420 -28.08 -40.36 -16.57
CA ARG A 420 -28.17 -40.37 -15.10
C ARG A 420 -26.95 -41.06 -14.47
N THR A 421 -26.65 -40.70 -13.23
CA THR A 421 -25.70 -41.43 -12.36
C THR A 421 -26.37 -42.66 -11.77
N TRP A 422 -25.73 -43.82 -11.91
CA TRP A 422 -26.18 -45.10 -11.36
C TRP A 422 -25.10 -45.69 -10.47
N ASP A 423 -25.46 -46.13 -9.27
CA ASP A 423 -24.54 -46.73 -8.29
C ASP A 423 -24.20 -48.19 -8.65
N TYR A 424 -25.10 -48.86 -9.37
CA TYR A 424 -24.89 -50.22 -9.88
C TYR A 424 -25.40 -50.37 -11.32
N ALA A 425 -24.65 -51.14 -12.12
CA ALA A 425 -25.03 -51.55 -13.47
C ALA A 425 -24.70 -53.04 -13.70
N PHE A 426 -25.67 -53.82 -14.18
CA PHE A 426 -25.51 -55.26 -14.42
C PHE A 426 -26.21 -55.71 -15.71
N ARG A 427 -25.66 -56.75 -16.33
CA ARG A 427 -26.21 -57.52 -17.45
C ARG A 427 -26.79 -58.84 -16.93
N TYR A 428 -27.90 -59.29 -17.50
CA TYR A 428 -28.37 -60.68 -17.35
C TYR A 428 -28.62 -61.30 -18.73
N ALA A 429 -28.24 -62.57 -18.89
CA ALA A 429 -28.38 -63.32 -20.15
C ALA A 429 -29.67 -64.18 -20.21
N ALA A 430 -30.27 -64.47 -19.06
CA ALA A 430 -31.50 -65.22 -18.89
C ALA A 430 -32.20 -64.80 -17.58
N LEU A 431 -33.45 -65.22 -17.38
CA LEU A 431 -34.17 -65.09 -16.11
C LEU A 431 -34.35 -66.45 -15.41
N PRO A 432 -34.50 -66.49 -14.07
CA PRO A 432 -34.43 -65.35 -13.15
C PRO A 432 -32.97 -64.93 -12.84
N PHE A 433 -32.79 -63.64 -12.52
CA PHE A 433 -31.61 -63.15 -11.80
C PHE A 433 -31.97 -62.88 -10.33
N THR A 434 -30.98 -62.75 -9.45
CA THR A 434 -31.17 -62.24 -8.08
C THR A 434 -30.23 -61.06 -7.84
N LEU A 435 -30.79 -59.86 -7.62
CA LEU A 435 -30.03 -58.71 -7.11
C LEU A 435 -30.65 -58.26 -5.81
N ALA A 436 -29.86 -58.25 -4.73
CA ALA A 436 -30.28 -57.73 -3.44
C ALA A 436 -29.20 -56.82 -2.86
N LEU A 437 -29.62 -55.67 -2.32
CA LEU A 437 -28.74 -54.67 -1.73
C LEU A 437 -29.01 -54.57 -0.22
N THR A 438 -27.98 -54.65 0.61
CA THR A 438 -28.09 -54.19 2.00
C THR A 438 -28.04 -52.66 1.99
N VAL A 439 -29.03 -52.01 2.56
CA VAL A 439 -29.20 -50.55 2.57
C VAL A 439 -29.28 -50.04 4.00
N GLU A 440 -28.40 -49.14 4.40
CA GLU A 440 -28.36 -48.49 5.72
C GLU A 440 -28.53 -46.97 5.61
N LYS A 441 -29.12 -46.31 6.61
CA LYS A 441 -29.24 -44.84 6.63
C LYS A 441 -27.94 -44.19 7.09
N VAL A 442 -27.46 -43.20 6.32
CA VAL A 442 -26.22 -42.48 6.63
C VAL A 442 -26.43 -41.58 7.85
N GLN A 443 -25.70 -41.86 8.94
CA GLN A 443 -25.69 -41.00 10.12
C GLN A 443 -24.87 -39.72 9.88
N SER A 444 -25.38 -38.60 10.38
CA SER A 444 -24.69 -37.31 10.42
C SER A 444 -23.41 -37.41 11.26
N ARG A 445 -22.36 -36.75 10.81
CA ARG A 445 -21.18 -36.47 11.63
C ARG A 445 -21.20 -35.00 12.00
N VAL A 446 -21.12 -34.71 13.30
CA VAL A 446 -21.16 -33.35 13.81
C VAL A 446 -19.92 -33.08 14.65
N ARG A 447 -19.25 -31.97 14.34
CA ARG A 447 -18.25 -31.35 15.22
C ARG A 447 -18.73 -29.95 15.57
N VAL A 448 -18.47 -29.47 16.78
CA VAL A 448 -18.86 -28.11 17.19
C VAL A 448 -17.71 -27.35 17.81
N GLU A 449 -17.53 -26.13 17.33
CA GLU A 449 -16.71 -25.11 17.99
C GLU A 449 -17.65 -24.16 18.76
N GLU A 450 -17.48 -24.10 20.08
CA GLU A 450 -18.29 -23.28 20.99
C GLU A 450 -17.52 -22.01 21.37
N PHE A 451 -18.12 -20.83 21.19
CA PHE A 451 -17.52 -19.54 21.57
C PHE A 451 -18.47 -18.83 22.52
N VAL A 452 -18.09 -18.72 23.79
CA VAL A 452 -18.94 -18.22 24.87
C VAL A 452 -18.36 -16.94 25.45
N HIS A 453 -19.13 -15.86 25.38
CA HIS A 453 -18.83 -14.58 26.03
C HIS A 453 -19.77 -14.38 27.21
N ALA A 454 -19.22 -14.36 28.43
CA ALA A 454 -19.95 -14.15 29.68
C ALA A 454 -19.65 -12.77 30.25
N TYR A 455 -20.60 -11.85 30.15
CA TYR A 455 -20.54 -10.49 30.67
C TYR A 455 -21.13 -10.46 32.09
N LEU A 456 -20.26 -10.28 33.08
CA LEU A 456 -20.64 -10.18 34.49
C LEU A 456 -20.82 -8.71 34.89
N GLU A 457 -22.07 -8.29 35.01
CA GLU A 457 -22.52 -6.98 35.48
C GLU A 457 -22.94 -7.05 36.97
N PRO A 458 -23.12 -5.91 37.66
CA PRO A 458 -23.59 -5.91 39.06
C PRO A 458 -24.96 -6.57 39.27
N ASP A 459 -25.88 -6.39 38.32
CA ASP A 459 -27.28 -6.83 38.37
C ASP A 459 -27.65 -7.91 37.34
N ALA A 460 -26.68 -8.35 36.51
CA ALA A 460 -26.89 -9.36 35.48
C ALA A 460 -25.63 -10.18 35.18
N LEU A 461 -25.85 -11.41 34.73
CA LEU A 461 -24.87 -12.22 34.01
C LEU A 461 -25.45 -12.51 32.61
N ASN A 462 -24.91 -11.83 31.61
CA ASN A 462 -25.32 -11.98 30.21
C ASN A 462 -24.36 -12.93 29.50
N VAL A 463 -24.87 -13.94 28.79
CA VAL A 463 -24.03 -14.97 28.13
C VAL A 463 -24.45 -15.14 26.68
N ASP A 464 -23.54 -14.87 25.75
CA ASP A 464 -23.71 -15.15 24.33
C ASP A 464 -22.87 -16.39 23.95
N LEU A 465 -23.51 -17.40 23.37
CA LEU A 465 -22.89 -18.61 22.79
C LEU A 465 -23.07 -18.58 21.27
N LEU A 466 -21.95 -18.61 20.53
CA LEU A 466 -21.95 -19.05 19.14
C LEU A 466 -21.52 -20.52 19.08
N ALA A 467 -22.40 -21.36 18.55
CA ALA A 467 -22.10 -22.74 18.21
C ALA A 467 -21.91 -22.85 16.69
N VAL A 468 -20.69 -23.19 16.25
CA VAL A 468 -20.36 -23.42 14.84
C VAL A 468 -20.35 -24.92 14.60
N TYR A 469 -21.43 -25.43 14.02
CA TYR A 469 -21.61 -26.85 13.71
C TYR A 469 -20.97 -27.17 12.36
N GLY A 470 -19.93 -28.00 12.33
CA GLY A 470 -19.47 -28.69 11.13
C GLY A 470 -20.27 -29.98 10.94
N ILE A 471 -21.16 -29.99 9.95
CA ILE A 471 -22.10 -31.09 9.67
C ILE A 471 -21.70 -31.80 8.37
N GLU A 472 -21.21 -33.03 8.52
CA GLU A 472 -20.73 -33.90 7.45
C GLU A 472 -21.67 -35.10 7.21
N ARG A 473 -21.56 -35.70 6.02
CA ARG A 473 -22.27 -36.91 5.53
C ARG A 473 -23.78 -36.78 5.35
N ALA A 474 -24.49 -36.24 6.32
CA ALA A 474 -25.94 -36.03 6.27
C ALA A 474 -26.32 -34.76 7.04
N GLY A 475 -26.90 -33.78 6.34
CA GLY A 475 -27.40 -32.56 6.96
C GLY A 475 -28.58 -32.74 7.90
N LEU A 476 -28.74 -31.79 8.82
CA LEU A 476 -29.73 -31.82 9.89
C LEU A 476 -30.87 -30.81 9.69
N PHE A 477 -32.09 -31.17 10.04
CA PHE A 477 -33.24 -30.25 10.13
C PHE A 477 -33.50 -29.72 11.55
N GLN A 478 -32.75 -30.21 12.54
CA GLN A 478 -32.87 -29.82 13.93
C GLN A 478 -31.48 -29.80 14.57
N LEU A 479 -31.19 -28.75 15.34
CA LEU A 479 -30.00 -28.62 16.20
C LEU A 479 -30.45 -28.62 17.67
N GLN A 480 -29.53 -28.82 18.60
CA GLN A 480 -29.86 -28.92 20.02
C GLN A 480 -28.88 -28.11 20.89
N VAL A 481 -29.38 -27.44 21.93
CA VAL A 481 -28.54 -26.64 22.83
C VAL A 481 -28.97 -26.86 24.27
N GLU A 482 -28.04 -27.11 25.18
CA GLU A 482 -28.27 -27.23 26.60
C GLU A 482 -28.05 -25.88 27.29
N ILE A 483 -29.14 -25.35 27.86
CA ILE A 483 -29.24 -24.06 28.53
C ILE A 483 -29.20 -24.31 30.04
N PRO A 484 -28.19 -23.81 30.77
CA PRO A 484 -28.10 -24.05 32.21
C PRO A 484 -29.23 -23.39 33.01
N GLU A 485 -29.46 -23.87 34.22
CA GLU A 485 -30.54 -23.36 35.07
C GLU A 485 -30.33 -21.89 35.51
N GLY A 486 -31.44 -21.16 35.58
CA GLY A 486 -31.47 -19.75 35.97
C GLY A 486 -31.11 -18.76 34.85
N TYR A 487 -30.94 -19.21 33.60
CA TYR A 487 -30.87 -18.32 32.43
C TYR A 487 -32.22 -18.18 31.73
N GLU A 488 -32.59 -16.94 31.38
CA GLU A 488 -33.64 -16.61 30.43
C GLU A 488 -33.04 -16.49 29.01
N ILE A 489 -33.77 -17.00 28.01
CA ILE A 489 -33.37 -16.92 26.60
C ILE A 489 -33.79 -15.56 26.04
N ARG A 490 -32.81 -14.76 25.59
CA ARG A 490 -33.04 -13.49 24.88
C ARG A 490 -33.24 -13.71 23.37
N ALA A 491 -32.45 -14.60 22.77
CA ALA A 491 -32.55 -14.94 21.35
C ALA A 491 -31.93 -16.31 21.04
N ILE A 492 -32.47 -17.00 20.03
CA ILE A 492 -31.82 -18.10 19.31
C ILE A 492 -31.98 -17.80 17.82
N ARG A 493 -30.88 -17.66 17.08
CA ARG A 493 -30.89 -17.27 15.66
C ARG A 493 -29.66 -17.78 14.91
N GLY A 494 -29.75 -17.89 13.60
CA GLY A 494 -28.56 -18.10 12.76
C GLY A 494 -27.60 -16.91 12.84
N GLN A 495 -26.30 -17.21 12.75
CA GLN A 495 -25.24 -16.21 12.63
C GLN A 495 -24.36 -16.55 11.44
N GLU A 496 -24.22 -15.60 10.53
CA GLU A 496 -23.34 -15.70 9.35
C GLU A 496 -21.97 -15.08 9.66
N ALA A 497 -20.91 -15.66 9.08
CA ALA A 497 -19.54 -15.18 9.15
C ALA A 497 -18.73 -15.76 7.98
N PRO A 498 -17.46 -15.33 7.75
CA PRO A 498 -16.60 -15.97 6.75
C PRO A 498 -16.54 -17.49 6.95
N GLU A 499 -16.79 -18.24 5.88
CA GLU A 499 -16.85 -19.71 5.86
C GLU A 499 -17.92 -20.36 6.76
N ILE A 500 -18.87 -19.59 7.32
CA ILE A 500 -19.91 -20.09 8.25
C ILE A 500 -21.28 -19.55 7.82
N ALA A 501 -22.15 -20.43 7.32
CA ALA A 501 -23.50 -20.07 6.93
C ALA A 501 -24.43 -19.89 8.15
N ALA A 502 -25.37 -18.94 8.11
CA ALA A 502 -26.37 -18.82 9.18
C ALA A 502 -27.31 -20.03 9.23
N ALA A 503 -27.51 -20.58 10.44
CA ALA A 503 -28.56 -21.55 10.72
C ALA A 503 -29.94 -20.94 10.41
N ALA A 504 -30.71 -21.59 9.54
CA ALA A 504 -32.05 -21.11 9.15
C ALA A 504 -33.10 -21.47 10.21
N VAL A 505 -32.96 -20.92 11.41
CA VAL A 505 -33.85 -21.16 12.56
C VAL A 505 -35.28 -20.74 12.20
N ASP A 506 -36.20 -21.69 12.32
CA ASP A 506 -37.65 -21.50 12.20
C ASP A 506 -38.27 -21.29 13.58
N SER A 507 -38.08 -22.28 14.46
CA SER A 507 -38.71 -22.34 15.78
C SER A 507 -37.79 -23.06 16.78
N HIS A 508 -38.02 -22.85 18.07
CA HIS A 508 -37.34 -23.58 19.13
C HIS A 508 -38.28 -23.89 20.29
N HIS A 509 -38.07 -25.04 20.95
CA HIS A 509 -38.89 -25.50 22.07
C HIS A 509 -38.05 -26.33 23.05
N PRO A 510 -38.50 -26.55 24.31
CA PRO A 510 -37.88 -27.53 25.19
C PRO A 510 -37.87 -28.94 24.57
N ASP A 511 -36.86 -29.73 24.92
CA ASP A 511 -36.84 -31.18 24.71
C ASP A 511 -37.73 -31.85 25.78
N PRO A 512 -38.78 -32.62 25.41
CA PRO A 512 -39.59 -33.35 26.38
C PRO A 512 -38.80 -34.37 27.23
N ALA A 513 -37.64 -34.83 26.76
CA ALA A 513 -36.77 -35.76 27.49
C ALA A 513 -35.74 -35.05 28.40
N ALA A 514 -35.50 -33.74 28.21
CA ALA A 514 -34.48 -32.99 28.94
C ALA A 514 -34.85 -31.49 29.04
N ALA A 515 -35.43 -31.06 30.17
CA ALA A 515 -35.98 -29.71 30.33
C ALA A 515 -34.96 -28.55 30.18
N ASN A 516 -33.67 -28.82 30.40
CA ASN A 516 -32.56 -27.88 30.15
C ASN A 516 -32.17 -27.79 28.66
N ARG A 517 -32.51 -28.79 27.83
CA ARG A 517 -32.21 -28.80 26.40
C ARG A 517 -33.28 -28.06 25.61
N ARG A 518 -32.86 -27.37 24.55
CA ARG A 518 -33.71 -26.74 23.55
C ARG A 518 -33.48 -27.41 22.21
N LEU A 519 -34.57 -27.84 21.59
CA LEU A 519 -34.61 -28.33 20.22
C LEU A 519 -34.86 -27.12 19.32
N VAL A 520 -34.01 -26.94 18.31
CA VAL A 520 -34.00 -25.79 17.40
C VAL A 520 -34.27 -26.29 15.99
N ASN A 521 -35.48 -26.07 15.50
CA ASN A 521 -35.95 -26.54 14.20
C ASN A 521 -35.50 -25.57 13.10
N LEU A 522 -35.15 -26.11 11.93
CA LEU A 522 -34.62 -25.33 10.82
C LEU A 522 -35.54 -25.37 9.59
N ALA A 523 -35.81 -24.21 9.00
CA ALA A 523 -36.60 -24.06 7.77
C ALA A 523 -35.94 -24.70 6.53
N ARG A 524 -34.63 -24.96 6.58
CA ARG A 524 -33.86 -25.72 5.59
C ARG A 524 -32.79 -26.55 6.28
N LYS A 525 -32.41 -27.66 5.64
CA LYS A 525 -31.35 -28.57 6.06
C LYS A 525 -30.01 -27.81 6.26
N ALA A 526 -29.35 -28.03 7.39
CA ALA A 526 -28.02 -27.51 7.69
C ALA A 526 -26.94 -28.51 7.26
N GLU A 527 -26.01 -28.07 6.41
CA GLU A 527 -24.90 -28.85 5.85
C GLU A 527 -23.64 -27.98 5.78
N GLY A 528 -22.45 -28.59 5.93
CA GLY A 528 -21.19 -27.83 6.02
C GLY A 528 -21.02 -27.13 7.36
N ARG A 529 -20.36 -25.97 7.39
CA ARG A 529 -20.18 -25.15 8.62
C ARG A 529 -21.36 -24.19 8.79
N VAL A 530 -22.10 -24.33 9.87
CA VAL A 530 -23.35 -23.60 10.14
C VAL A 530 -23.33 -22.97 11.53
N GLY A 531 -23.55 -21.65 11.61
CA GLY A 531 -23.47 -20.86 12.84
C GLY A 531 -24.85 -20.62 13.49
N LEU A 532 -24.94 -20.92 14.79
CA LEU A 532 -26.10 -20.67 15.64
C LEU A 532 -25.70 -19.80 16.84
N LEU A 533 -26.29 -18.62 16.97
CA LEU A 533 -26.11 -17.71 18.10
C LEU A 533 -27.27 -17.86 19.09
N VAL A 534 -26.93 -18.13 20.35
CA VAL A 534 -27.81 -18.23 21.50
C VAL A 534 -27.43 -17.14 22.49
N GLN A 535 -28.39 -16.29 22.86
CA GLN A 535 -28.16 -15.15 23.75
C GLN A 535 -29.00 -15.35 25.02
N LEU A 536 -28.33 -15.33 26.18
CA LEU A 536 -28.89 -15.63 27.50
C LEU A 536 -28.68 -14.47 28.47
N THR A 537 -29.54 -14.39 29.48
CA THR A 537 -29.40 -13.45 30.60
C THR A 537 -29.78 -14.14 31.91
N LYS A 538 -29.15 -13.76 33.01
CA LYS A 538 -29.47 -14.22 34.37
C LYS A 538 -29.38 -13.04 35.30
N ARG A 539 -30.50 -12.67 35.94
CA ARG A 539 -30.53 -11.52 36.86
C ARG A 539 -29.75 -11.84 38.14
N LEU A 540 -28.90 -10.91 38.56
CA LEU A 540 -28.21 -10.92 39.84
C LEU A 540 -28.89 -9.91 40.78
N THR A 541 -28.90 -10.22 42.08
CA THR A 541 -29.58 -9.42 43.11
C THR A 541 -28.75 -9.28 44.39
N ASP A 542 -27.46 -9.64 44.33
CA ASP A 542 -26.57 -9.64 45.48
C ASP A 542 -26.14 -8.21 45.87
N PRO A 543 -26.42 -7.73 47.10
CA PRO A 543 -26.02 -6.40 47.55
C PRO A 543 -24.52 -6.11 47.46
N ASN A 544 -23.66 -7.14 47.57
CA ASN A 544 -22.20 -7.00 47.50
C ASN A 544 -21.67 -6.79 46.07
N LEU A 545 -22.47 -7.10 45.04
CA LEU A 545 -22.18 -6.74 43.66
C LEU A 545 -22.75 -5.36 43.33
N MET A 546 -23.94 -5.06 43.86
CA MET A 546 -24.65 -3.80 43.64
C MET A 546 -24.01 -2.58 44.33
N SER A 547 -23.33 -2.78 45.46
CA SER A 547 -22.72 -1.69 46.25
C SER A 547 -21.38 -2.12 46.87
N PRO A 548 -20.42 -1.20 47.07
CA PRO A 548 -19.06 -1.54 47.52
C PRO A 548 -18.99 -1.82 49.03
N THR A 549 -19.56 -2.95 49.46
CA THR A 549 -19.58 -3.41 50.86
C THR A 549 -18.20 -3.83 51.38
N GLY A 550 -17.27 -4.14 50.47
CA GLY A 550 -15.97 -4.75 50.81
C GLY A 550 -16.05 -6.26 51.07
N GLN A 551 -17.18 -6.89 50.77
CA GLN A 551 -17.32 -8.35 50.70
C GLN A 551 -17.33 -8.79 49.23
N ALA A 552 -16.89 -10.02 48.98
CA ALA A 552 -16.91 -10.64 47.66
C ALA A 552 -17.94 -11.77 47.61
N SER A 553 -18.62 -11.91 46.48
CA SER A 553 -19.67 -12.91 46.27
C SER A 553 -19.25 -13.95 45.24
N THR A 554 -19.59 -15.21 45.49
CA THR A 554 -19.33 -16.31 44.55
C THR A 554 -20.41 -16.38 43.48
N VAL A 555 -20.06 -16.07 42.24
CA VAL A 555 -20.95 -16.14 41.07
C VAL A 555 -20.60 -17.38 40.24
N ALA A 556 -21.54 -18.31 40.12
CA ALA A 556 -21.42 -19.46 39.23
C ALA A 556 -21.75 -19.08 37.79
N ILE A 557 -20.74 -19.16 36.91
CA ILE A 557 -20.85 -18.90 35.47
C ILE A 557 -21.03 -20.24 34.76
N ALA A 558 -22.26 -20.77 34.80
CA ALA A 558 -22.58 -22.01 34.10
C ALA A 558 -22.55 -21.78 32.58
N VAL A 559 -21.87 -22.69 31.86
CA VAL A 559 -21.55 -22.54 30.44
C VAL A 559 -22.62 -23.27 29.59
N PRO A 560 -23.34 -22.59 28.68
CA PRO A 560 -24.27 -23.25 27.76
C PRO A 560 -23.52 -24.08 26.72
N ARG A 561 -24.09 -25.24 26.34
CA ARG A 561 -23.41 -26.26 25.53
C ARG A 561 -24.19 -26.58 24.27
N ALA A 562 -23.49 -26.77 23.16
CA ALA A 562 -24.06 -27.21 21.90
C ALA A 562 -24.05 -28.75 21.82
N VAL A 563 -25.20 -29.34 21.51
CA VAL A 563 -25.36 -30.79 21.44
C VAL A 563 -26.04 -31.18 20.14
N SER A 564 -25.80 -32.40 19.66
CA SER A 564 -26.45 -32.88 18.43
C SER A 564 -26.38 -34.40 18.31
N VAL A 565 -27.29 -34.95 17.52
CA VAL A 565 -27.23 -36.34 17.06
C VAL A 565 -26.02 -36.50 16.13
N GLY A 566 -25.15 -37.46 16.43
CA GLY A 566 -23.90 -37.66 15.70
C GLY A 566 -22.74 -36.73 16.11
N LEU A 567 -22.83 -36.07 17.27
CA LEU A 567 -21.72 -35.29 17.83
C LEU A 567 -20.51 -36.19 18.13
N GLU A 568 -19.46 -36.08 17.31
CA GLU A 568 -18.16 -36.75 17.52
C GLU A 568 -17.26 -35.90 18.43
N GLN A 569 -17.15 -34.59 18.17
CA GLN A 569 -16.21 -33.68 18.85
C GLN A 569 -16.88 -32.35 19.23
N ALA A 570 -16.62 -31.86 20.45
CA ALA A 570 -16.93 -30.50 20.88
C ALA A 570 -15.68 -29.86 21.52
N THR A 571 -15.36 -28.63 21.13
CA THR A 571 -14.26 -27.84 21.69
C THR A 571 -14.72 -26.40 21.87
N GLY A 572 -14.57 -25.86 23.07
CA GLY A 572 -15.09 -24.57 23.45
C GLY A 572 -14.05 -23.57 23.93
N ARG A 573 -14.36 -22.29 23.77
CA ARG A 573 -13.64 -21.14 24.32
C ARG A 573 -14.61 -20.30 25.14
N LEU A 574 -14.21 -19.91 26.34
CA LEU A 574 -14.98 -19.06 27.25
C LEU A 574 -14.16 -17.81 27.59
N ILE A 575 -14.74 -16.63 27.36
CA ILE A 575 -14.21 -15.36 27.86
C ILE A 575 -15.20 -14.80 28.89
N VAL A 576 -14.70 -14.47 30.07
CA VAL A 576 -15.45 -13.69 31.06
C VAL A 576 -15.02 -12.23 30.93
N PHE A 577 -16.01 -11.36 30.75
CA PHE A 577 -15.88 -9.92 30.78
C PHE A 577 -16.48 -9.39 32.09
N ALA A 578 -15.90 -8.33 32.64
CA ALA A 578 -16.45 -7.62 33.79
C ALA A 578 -16.07 -6.13 33.73
N PRO A 579 -16.82 -5.22 34.36
CA PRO A 579 -16.48 -3.81 34.40
C PRO A 579 -15.30 -3.54 35.35
N GLU A 580 -14.69 -2.35 35.22
CA GLU A 580 -13.69 -1.84 36.16
C GLU A 580 -14.17 -1.86 37.63
N SER A 581 -15.48 -1.75 37.86
CA SER A 581 -16.11 -1.76 39.18
C SER A 581 -16.03 -3.10 39.91
N LEU A 582 -15.88 -4.22 39.20
CA LEU A 582 -15.75 -5.55 39.78
C LEU A 582 -14.28 -6.01 39.73
N ARG A 583 -13.76 -6.42 40.89
CA ARG A 583 -12.59 -7.31 40.96
C ARG A 583 -13.12 -8.73 40.86
N VAL A 584 -12.73 -9.44 39.79
CA VAL A 584 -13.15 -10.82 39.53
C VAL A 584 -11.94 -11.74 39.64
N THR A 585 -12.10 -12.92 40.26
CA THR A 585 -11.04 -13.91 40.45
C THR A 585 -11.65 -15.31 40.45
N PRO A 586 -11.10 -16.31 39.74
CA PRO A 586 -11.66 -17.66 39.70
C PRO A 586 -11.51 -18.36 41.05
N THR A 587 -12.55 -19.10 41.46
CA THR A 587 -12.56 -19.90 42.71
C THR A 587 -12.75 -21.38 42.45
N THR A 588 -13.42 -21.74 41.34
CA THR A 588 -13.64 -23.13 40.92
C THR A 588 -13.48 -23.19 39.41
N GLN A 589 -12.64 -24.12 38.93
CA GLN A 589 -12.36 -24.34 37.51
C GLN A 589 -12.28 -25.87 37.29
N THR A 590 -13.35 -26.45 36.75
CA THR A 590 -13.42 -27.88 36.41
C THR A 590 -13.69 -28.01 34.92
N GLY A 591 -12.94 -28.89 34.23
CA GLY A 591 -13.02 -29.06 32.76
C GLY A 591 -12.46 -27.89 31.94
N LEU A 592 -11.71 -26.97 32.57
CA LEU A 592 -11.26 -25.71 31.98
C LEU A 592 -9.73 -25.56 32.03
N THR A 593 -9.16 -25.02 30.95
CA THR A 593 -7.73 -24.73 30.81
C THR A 593 -7.55 -23.24 30.51
N ASN A 594 -6.70 -22.54 31.27
CA ASN A 594 -6.38 -21.13 31.01
C ASN A 594 -5.72 -20.96 29.63
N ILE A 595 -6.19 -20.00 28.82
CA ILE A 595 -5.62 -19.63 27.52
C ILE A 595 -5.37 -18.12 27.42
N SER A 596 -4.70 -17.66 26.36
CA SER A 596 -4.51 -16.23 26.15
C SER A 596 -5.77 -15.53 25.63
N PHE A 597 -6.00 -14.26 25.99
CA PHE A 597 -7.11 -13.47 25.44
C PHE A 597 -7.07 -13.35 23.92
N ARG A 598 -5.86 -13.33 23.32
CA ARG A 598 -5.70 -13.35 21.86
C ARG A 598 -6.28 -14.64 21.27
N GLU A 599 -5.79 -15.78 21.72
CA GLU A 599 -6.22 -17.12 21.27
C GLU A 599 -7.72 -17.38 21.48
N ALA A 600 -8.31 -16.75 22.49
CA ALA A 600 -9.74 -16.81 22.76
C ALA A 600 -10.59 -16.01 21.75
N VAL A 601 -10.09 -14.86 21.28
CA VAL A 601 -10.82 -13.90 20.40
C VAL A 601 -10.51 -14.09 18.92
N GLU A 602 -9.28 -14.50 18.57
CA GLU A 602 -8.75 -14.54 17.19
C GLU A 602 -9.65 -15.30 16.18
N PRO A 603 -10.33 -16.41 16.53
CA PRO A 603 -11.23 -17.08 15.58
C PRO A 603 -12.58 -16.37 15.37
N VAL A 604 -13.04 -15.53 16.32
CA VAL A 604 -14.41 -14.97 16.33
C VAL A 604 -14.42 -13.52 16.89
N PRO A 605 -13.87 -12.53 16.16
CA PRO A 605 -13.82 -11.14 16.62
C PRO A 605 -15.20 -10.45 16.67
N TYR A 606 -16.20 -10.97 15.96
CA TYR A 606 -17.51 -10.34 15.75
C TYR A 606 -18.56 -10.59 16.86
N LEU A 607 -18.24 -11.36 17.90
CA LEU A 607 -19.13 -11.59 19.06
C LEU A 607 -19.01 -10.54 20.18
N ARG A 608 -18.25 -9.46 19.99
CA ARG A 608 -18.24 -8.35 20.97
C ARG A 608 -19.49 -7.48 20.78
N ARG A 609 -20.39 -7.45 21.77
CA ARG A 609 -21.53 -6.50 21.80
C ARG A 609 -21.02 -5.05 21.64
N PRO A 610 -21.42 -4.30 20.59
CA PRO A 610 -20.93 -2.93 20.37
C PRO A 610 -21.18 -2.00 21.55
N GLU A 611 -22.34 -2.15 22.19
CA GLU A 611 -22.79 -1.41 23.38
C GLU A 611 -21.89 -1.58 24.62
N THR A 612 -21.05 -2.63 24.66
CA THR A 612 -20.15 -2.92 25.78
C THR A 612 -18.70 -2.43 25.55
N GLN A 613 -18.41 -1.83 24.40
CA GLN A 613 -17.07 -1.37 24.06
C GLN A 613 -16.65 -0.16 24.91
N GLY A 614 -15.70 -0.38 25.83
CA GLY A 614 -15.09 0.66 26.67
C GLY A 614 -15.42 0.57 28.17
N THR A 615 -16.55 -0.05 28.54
CA THR A 615 -16.94 -0.25 29.95
C THR A 615 -16.60 -1.65 30.47
N MET A 616 -16.50 -2.64 29.59
CA MET A 616 -16.16 -4.03 29.90
C MET A 616 -14.72 -4.37 29.52
N ARG A 617 -14.02 -5.07 30.42
CA ARG A 617 -12.67 -5.63 30.20
C ARG A 617 -12.69 -7.15 30.32
N GLU A 618 -11.83 -7.82 29.58
CA GLU A 618 -11.59 -9.26 29.69
C GLU A 618 -10.90 -9.57 31.03
N VAL A 619 -11.47 -10.48 31.83
CA VAL A 619 -10.92 -10.89 33.13
C VAL A 619 -10.50 -12.36 33.19
N LEU A 620 -11.11 -13.25 32.39
CA LEU A 620 -10.69 -14.64 32.23
C LEU A 620 -10.86 -15.12 30.79
N ALA A 621 -9.94 -15.96 30.32
CA ALA A 621 -10.05 -16.70 29.07
C ALA A 621 -9.72 -18.18 29.31
N GLN A 622 -10.58 -19.09 28.84
CA GLN A 622 -10.48 -20.53 29.04
C GLN A 622 -10.76 -21.30 27.75
N ALA A 623 -10.11 -22.44 27.56
CA ALA A 623 -10.53 -23.50 26.64
C ALA A 623 -11.14 -24.68 27.40
N TYR A 624 -12.06 -25.40 26.76
CA TYR A 624 -12.68 -26.62 27.28
C TYR A 624 -13.06 -27.60 26.16
N THR A 625 -13.42 -28.82 26.55
CA THR A 625 -13.75 -29.97 25.67
C THR A 625 -15.21 -30.39 25.85
N ARG A 626 -15.58 -31.59 25.41
CA ARG A 626 -16.93 -32.17 25.58
C ARG A 626 -17.34 -32.36 27.06
N ASP A 627 -16.38 -32.47 27.96
CA ASP A 627 -16.58 -32.88 29.35
C ASP A 627 -17.43 -31.88 30.18
N ALA A 628 -17.74 -32.26 31.43
CA ALA A 628 -18.44 -31.39 32.37
C ALA A 628 -17.58 -30.18 32.74
N VAL A 629 -18.17 -28.98 32.67
CA VAL A 629 -17.49 -27.69 32.84
C VAL A 629 -18.16 -26.91 33.96
N GLU A 630 -17.36 -26.51 34.96
CA GLU A 630 -17.82 -25.65 36.06
C GLU A 630 -16.84 -24.48 36.24
N LEU A 631 -17.38 -23.26 36.15
CA LEU A 631 -16.69 -22.03 36.52
C LEU A 631 -17.45 -21.31 37.64
N ALA A 632 -16.77 -21.05 38.74
CA ALA A 632 -17.22 -20.07 39.73
C ALA A 632 -16.15 -19.00 39.92
N VAL A 633 -16.58 -17.75 40.09
CA VAL A 633 -15.72 -16.60 40.34
C VAL A 633 -16.12 -15.90 41.63
N SER A 634 -15.13 -15.45 42.39
CA SER A 634 -15.28 -14.43 43.42
C SER A 634 -15.33 -13.06 42.74
N ALA A 635 -16.41 -12.31 42.96
CA ALA A 635 -16.61 -10.97 42.45
C ALA A 635 -16.83 -9.98 43.61
N GLU A 636 -15.96 -8.97 43.71
CA GLU A 636 -15.99 -7.92 44.73
C GLU A 636 -16.29 -6.57 44.08
N ARG A 637 -17.32 -5.86 44.55
CA ARG A 637 -17.59 -4.48 44.13
C ARG A 637 -16.59 -3.54 44.78
N ARG A 638 -15.65 -3.05 43.96
CA ARG A 638 -14.57 -2.16 44.37
C ARG A 638 -15.14 -0.81 44.82
N LYS A 639 -14.56 -0.22 45.86
CA LYS A 639 -14.85 1.16 46.27
C LYS A 639 -14.54 2.13 45.12
N PRO A 640 -15.27 3.26 45.01
CA PRO A 640 -14.88 4.33 44.09
C PRO A 640 -13.47 4.80 44.44
N GLN A 641 -12.68 5.16 43.43
CA GLN A 641 -11.43 5.88 43.61
C GLN A 641 -11.57 7.24 42.93
N VAL A 642 -11.45 8.32 43.70
CA VAL A 642 -11.73 9.69 43.23
C VAL A 642 -10.46 10.52 43.26
N HIS A 643 -9.91 10.81 42.09
CA HIS A 643 -8.83 11.77 41.91
C HIS A 643 -9.39 13.11 41.46
N VAL A 644 -8.77 14.22 41.89
CA VAL A 644 -9.17 15.56 41.47
C VAL A 644 -7.96 16.45 41.18
N ARG A 645 -8.06 17.24 40.11
CA ARG A 645 -7.11 18.29 39.73
C ARG A 645 -7.83 19.63 39.71
N GLN A 646 -7.43 20.55 40.57
CA GLN A 646 -7.98 21.91 40.58
C GLN A 646 -7.11 22.87 39.76
N PHE A 647 -7.73 23.64 38.87
CA PHE A 647 -7.09 24.74 38.15
C PHE A 647 -7.79 26.05 38.52
N LEU A 648 -7.10 26.91 39.29
CA LEU A 648 -7.63 28.17 39.81
C LEU A 648 -6.99 29.36 39.09
N VAL A 649 -7.75 30.02 38.22
CA VAL A 649 -7.33 31.27 37.57
C VAL A 649 -7.73 32.46 38.44
N VAL A 650 -6.79 33.36 38.69
CA VAL A 650 -6.94 34.62 39.44
C VAL A 650 -6.57 35.77 38.53
N GLY A 651 -7.57 36.41 37.92
CA GLY A 651 -7.39 37.56 37.02
C GLY A 651 -7.51 38.88 37.76
N VAL A 652 -6.44 39.67 37.77
CA VAL A 652 -6.36 40.95 38.49
C VAL A 652 -6.42 42.14 37.53
N GLU A 653 -7.48 42.92 37.67
CA GLU A 653 -7.75 44.16 36.92
C GLU A 653 -7.93 45.35 37.88
N SER A 654 -7.93 46.57 37.32
CA SER A 654 -8.17 47.78 38.10
C SER A 654 -9.61 47.80 38.62
N GLY A 655 -9.78 47.62 39.93
CA GLY A 655 -11.07 47.62 40.61
C GLY A 655 -11.75 46.25 40.77
N VAL A 656 -11.19 45.15 40.25
CA VAL A 656 -11.76 43.80 40.43
C VAL A 656 -10.73 42.69 40.32
N ALA A 657 -10.85 41.69 41.18
CA ALA A 657 -10.25 40.37 41.02
C ALA A 657 -11.33 39.36 40.58
N ARG A 658 -11.15 38.73 39.42
CA ARG A 658 -12.02 37.64 38.95
C ARG A 658 -11.37 36.30 39.21
N PHE A 659 -12.17 35.32 39.59
CA PHE A 659 -11.71 33.99 39.94
C PHE A 659 -12.50 32.93 39.18
N THR A 660 -11.80 31.94 38.65
CA THR A 660 -12.40 30.76 38.02
C THR A 660 -11.69 29.51 38.51
N ALA A 661 -12.37 28.68 39.29
CA ALA A 661 -11.88 27.38 39.73
C ALA A 661 -12.51 26.28 38.87
N THR A 662 -11.71 25.52 38.13
CA THR A 662 -12.16 24.31 37.43
C THR A 662 -11.61 23.08 38.14
N PHE A 663 -12.48 22.16 38.54
CA PHE A 663 -12.15 20.90 39.18
C PHE A 663 -12.34 19.76 38.19
N HIS A 664 -11.25 19.15 37.75
CA HIS A 664 -11.25 17.96 36.90
C HIS A 664 -11.16 16.72 37.79
N TYR A 665 -12.30 16.09 38.02
CA TYR A 665 -12.42 14.80 38.68
C TYR A 665 -12.15 13.66 37.70
N ASP A 666 -11.52 12.60 38.19
CA ASP A 666 -11.41 11.30 37.54
C ASP A 666 -11.89 10.26 38.56
N ILE A 667 -13.05 9.66 38.28
CA ILE A 667 -13.77 8.77 39.19
C ILE A 667 -13.69 7.35 38.63
N SER A 668 -12.80 6.57 39.23
CA SER A 668 -12.46 5.22 38.80
C SER A 668 -13.19 4.13 39.61
N TYR A 669 -13.33 2.97 38.98
CA TYR A 669 -13.92 1.74 39.51
C TYR A 669 -15.42 1.82 39.75
N SER A 670 -15.89 2.42 40.84
CA SER A 670 -17.33 2.56 41.12
C SER A 670 -17.79 4.00 40.94
N PRO A 671 -19.05 4.22 40.51
CA PRO A 671 -19.63 5.55 40.41
C PRO A 671 -19.88 6.18 41.78
N VAL A 672 -20.01 7.51 41.82
CA VAL A 672 -20.43 8.28 43.00
C VAL A 672 -21.63 9.18 42.67
N LYS A 673 -22.60 9.28 43.58
CA LYS A 673 -23.83 10.07 43.36
C LYS A 673 -23.59 11.58 43.37
N GLN A 674 -22.63 12.02 44.17
CA GLN A 674 -22.29 13.43 44.37
C GLN A 674 -20.80 13.56 44.70
N VAL A 675 -20.22 14.75 44.46
CA VAL A 675 -18.89 15.14 44.96
C VAL A 675 -19.02 16.37 45.87
N ARG A 676 -18.09 16.54 46.82
CA ARG A 676 -18.11 17.64 47.80
C ARG A 676 -16.91 18.56 47.62
N ILE A 677 -17.15 19.87 47.67
CA ILE A 677 -16.11 20.90 47.76
C ILE A 677 -16.44 21.79 48.96
N ASP A 678 -15.56 21.84 49.94
CA ASP A 678 -15.69 22.76 51.06
C ASP A 678 -15.13 24.13 50.65
N VAL A 679 -16.00 25.13 50.63
CA VAL A 679 -15.73 26.49 50.13
C VAL A 679 -15.61 27.46 51.32
N PRO A 680 -14.60 28.34 51.37
CA PRO A 680 -14.50 29.33 52.45
C PRO A 680 -15.76 30.21 52.53
N ARG A 681 -16.28 30.37 53.76
CA ARG A 681 -17.55 31.07 54.04
C ARG A 681 -17.57 32.51 53.51
N ALA A 682 -16.40 33.16 53.43
CA ALA A 682 -16.22 34.50 52.89
C ALA A 682 -16.44 34.63 51.36
N VAL A 683 -16.34 33.54 50.59
CA VAL A 683 -16.60 33.54 49.14
C VAL A 683 -17.84 32.74 48.74
N SER A 684 -18.36 31.88 49.63
CA SER A 684 -19.52 31.03 49.37
C SER A 684 -20.79 31.79 48.93
N SER A 685 -20.98 33.06 49.27
CA SER A 685 -22.14 33.85 48.80
C SER A 685 -21.90 34.59 47.47
N LEU A 686 -20.69 34.55 46.93
CA LEU A 686 -20.28 35.19 45.67
C LEU A 686 -20.11 34.17 44.54
N LEU A 687 -20.02 32.89 44.89
CA LEU A 687 -19.68 31.78 44.01
C LEU A 687 -20.88 31.33 43.17
N ARG A 688 -20.60 31.06 41.88
CA ARG A 688 -21.55 30.53 40.90
C ARG A 688 -21.02 29.23 40.33
N ASN A 689 -21.91 28.27 40.14
CA ASN A 689 -21.65 27.07 39.36
C ASN A 689 -21.96 27.36 37.88
N ASP A 690 -20.95 27.29 37.02
CA ASP A 690 -21.06 27.53 35.57
C ASP A 690 -21.20 26.21 34.78
N THR A 691 -21.46 25.09 35.47
CA THR A 691 -21.42 23.74 34.90
C THR A 691 -22.79 23.27 34.44
N ALA A 692 -22.97 23.12 33.12
CA ALA A 692 -24.20 22.54 32.56
C ALA A 692 -24.41 21.08 33.04
N GLY A 693 -25.66 20.74 33.38
CA GLY A 693 -26.04 19.38 33.79
C GLY A 693 -25.66 18.97 35.23
N ILE A 694 -24.92 19.81 35.98
CA ILE A 694 -24.56 19.55 37.38
C ILE A 694 -25.20 20.61 38.29
N ARG A 695 -25.95 20.16 39.29
CA ARG A 695 -26.61 20.99 40.30
C ARG A 695 -25.78 21.06 41.58
N ASP A 696 -25.76 22.22 42.19
CA ASP A 696 -25.15 22.51 43.50
C ASP A 696 -26.21 22.61 44.61
N GLU A 697 -25.87 22.09 45.79
CA GLU A 697 -26.65 22.22 47.03
C GLU A 697 -25.73 22.49 48.23
N ILE A 698 -26.15 23.35 49.16
CA ILE A 698 -25.53 23.51 50.47
C ILE A 698 -26.42 22.83 51.52
N PRO A 699 -26.00 21.71 52.13
CA PRO A 699 -26.83 20.97 53.08
C PRO A 699 -27.07 21.76 54.36
N THR A 700 -28.31 21.76 54.84
CA THR A 700 -28.75 22.51 56.04
C THR A 700 -28.10 22.07 57.35
N THR A 701 -27.51 20.87 57.40
CA THR A 701 -26.64 20.41 58.48
C THR A 701 -25.28 20.03 57.90
N PRO A 702 -24.21 20.81 58.15
CA PRO A 702 -22.89 20.50 57.60
C PRO A 702 -22.32 19.23 58.27
N PRO A 703 -21.63 18.35 57.52
CA PRO A 703 -20.87 17.24 58.08
C PRO A 703 -19.82 17.69 59.10
N SER A 704 -19.54 16.83 60.09
CA SER A 704 -18.63 17.14 61.21
C SER A 704 -17.16 17.25 60.84
N ASP A 705 -16.78 16.90 59.61
CA ASP A 705 -15.43 17.00 59.06
C ASP A 705 -15.19 18.30 58.26
N VAL A 706 -16.20 19.17 58.12
CA VAL A 706 -16.05 20.48 57.45
C VAL A 706 -15.37 21.49 58.39
N PRO A 707 -14.33 22.23 57.96
CA PRO A 707 -13.74 23.32 58.74
C PRO A 707 -14.75 24.43 59.09
N ALA A 708 -14.67 25.01 60.29
CA ALA A 708 -15.66 25.97 60.79
C ALA A 708 -15.79 27.26 59.96
N ASP A 709 -14.70 27.67 59.30
CA ASP A 709 -14.62 28.80 58.37
C ASP A 709 -15.07 28.44 56.94
N HIS A 710 -15.41 27.18 56.65
CA HIS A 710 -15.87 26.68 55.35
C HIS A 710 -17.37 26.33 55.36
N VAL A 711 -17.90 26.06 54.16
CA VAL A 711 -19.27 25.65 53.87
C VAL A 711 -19.20 24.51 52.85
N PRO A 712 -19.86 23.35 53.09
CA PRO A 712 -19.83 22.25 52.14
C PRO A 712 -20.75 22.54 50.95
N TRP A 713 -20.23 22.44 49.73
CA TRP A 713 -21.02 22.43 48.50
C TRP A 713 -21.06 20.99 47.97
N LEU A 714 -22.26 20.48 47.75
CA LEU A 714 -22.51 19.16 47.15
C LEU A 714 -22.92 19.34 45.69
N PHE A 715 -22.25 18.63 44.79
CA PHE A 715 -22.52 18.68 43.35
C PHE A 715 -23.07 17.34 42.86
N THR A 716 -24.19 17.37 42.14
CA THR A 716 -24.94 16.17 41.70
C THR A 716 -25.32 16.29 40.21
N GLY A 717 -25.12 15.22 39.43
CA GLY A 717 -25.46 15.15 38.01
C GLY A 717 -26.83 14.51 37.74
N GLU A 718 -27.18 14.37 36.45
CA GLU A 718 -28.38 13.62 36.03
C GLU A 718 -28.22 12.09 36.17
N SER A 719 -26.98 11.61 36.10
CA SER A 719 -26.56 10.24 36.44
C SER A 719 -25.54 10.27 37.58
N GLU A 720 -25.25 9.10 38.16
CA GLU A 720 -24.05 8.96 39.01
C GLU A 720 -22.78 9.24 38.18
N PHE A 721 -21.77 9.84 38.80
CA PHE A 721 -20.51 10.21 38.16
C PHE A 721 -19.56 9.02 38.07
N LEU A 722 -19.02 8.76 36.88
CA LEU A 722 -17.98 7.76 36.60
C LEU A 722 -17.09 8.28 35.46
N GLY A 723 -15.79 8.03 35.52
CA GLY A 723 -14.82 8.57 34.57
C GLY A 723 -14.54 10.07 34.78
N PRO A 724 -14.17 10.81 33.72
CA PRO A 724 -13.78 12.21 33.82
C PRO A 724 -15.00 13.14 33.94
N VAL A 725 -15.04 13.96 34.99
CA VAL A 725 -16.08 14.97 35.24
C VAL A 725 -15.41 16.32 35.52
N SER A 726 -15.92 17.42 34.96
CA SER A 726 -15.36 18.76 35.19
C SER A 726 -16.43 19.71 35.75
N ILE A 727 -16.14 20.32 36.91
CA ILE A 727 -16.99 21.31 37.57
C ILE A 727 -16.28 22.67 37.50
N ARG A 728 -16.95 23.69 36.97
CA ARG A 728 -16.44 25.06 36.89
C ARG A 728 -17.22 25.98 37.82
N LEU A 729 -16.49 26.68 38.68
CA LEU A 729 -17.01 27.65 39.63
C LEU A 729 -16.37 29.02 39.37
N SER A 730 -17.14 30.10 39.38
CA SER A 730 -16.60 31.47 39.25
C SER A 730 -17.16 32.44 40.30
N TRP A 731 -16.36 33.46 40.63
CA TRP A 731 -16.77 34.59 41.46
C TRP A 731 -15.92 35.83 41.15
N GLN A 732 -16.34 36.99 41.65
CA GLN A 732 -15.59 38.24 41.52
C GLN A 732 -15.54 38.95 42.88
N ARG A 733 -14.35 39.45 43.25
CA ARG A 733 -14.15 40.30 44.44
C ARG A 733 -13.84 41.72 43.96
N PRO A 734 -14.63 42.74 44.33
CA PRO A 734 -14.25 44.14 44.13
C PRO A 734 -12.87 44.42 44.75
N LEU A 735 -12.14 45.34 44.14
CA LEU A 735 -10.91 45.93 44.66
C LEU A 735 -11.06 47.45 44.67
N ASP A 736 -10.32 48.13 45.54
CA ASP A 736 -10.24 49.58 45.51
C ASP A 736 -9.54 50.08 44.24
N ALA A 737 -9.86 51.31 43.82
CA ALA A 737 -9.37 51.89 42.58
C ALA A 737 -7.88 52.30 42.69
N LEU A 738 -6.98 51.42 42.27
CA LEU A 738 -5.53 51.63 42.33
C LEU A 738 -5.07 52.85 41.50
N GLY A 739 -4.53 53.87 42.18
CA GLY A 739 -3.68 54.90 41.59
C GLY A 739 -2.30 54.37 41.20
N ILE A 740 -1.56 55.12 40.39
CA ILE A 740 -0.17 54.77 40.01
C ILE A 740 0.70 54.74 41.29
N GLY A 741 1.46 53.66 41.48
CA GLY A 741 2.29 53.42 42.67
C GLY A 741 1.52 52.87 43.88
N GLN A 742 0.20 52.71 43.82
CA GLN A 742 -0.58 52.10 44.90
C GLN A 742 -0.69 50.59 44.76
N SER A 743 -0.92 49.93 45.90
CA SER A 743 -1.01 48.46 46.02
C SER A 743 -2.25 48.04 46.82
N VAL A 744 -2.79 46.85 46.53
CA VAL A 744 -3.87 46.19 47.31
C VAL A 744 -3.57 44.72 47.53
N ASP A 745 -3.90 44.20 48.71
CA ASP A 745 -3.72 42.79 49.04
C ASP A 745 -4.95 41.93 48.72
N LEU A 746 -4.68 40.80 48.06
CA LEU A 746 -5.64 39.80 47.60
C LEU A 746 -5.27 38.44 48.19
N GLU A 747 -6.09 37.95 49.12
CA GLU A 747 -6.00 36.58 49.64
C GLU A 747 -6.66 35.62 48.65
N VAL A 748 -5.95 34.58 48.24
CA VAL A 748 -6.44 33.57 47.29
C VAL A 748 -7.13 32.46 48.10
N PRO A 749 -8.45 32.25 47.95
CA PRO A 749 -9.17 31.28 48.77
C PRO A 749 -8.85 29.84 48.33
N HIS A 750 -8.54 28.97 49.29
CA HIS A 750 -8.44 27.53 49.05
C HIS A 750 -9.85 26.91 49.08
N LEU A 751 -10.30 26.37 47.94
CA LEU A 751 -11.53 25.60 47.84
C LEU A 751 -11.15 24.11 47.92
N ARG A 752 -11.57 23.41 48.97
CA ARG A 752 -11.07 22.07 49.33
C ARG A 752 -11.98 20.98 48.76
N PRO A 753 -11.60 20.21 47.73
CA PRO A 753 -12.37 19.04 47.35
C PRO A 753 -12.24 17.95 48.43
N ASN A 754 -13.32 17.24 48.75
CA ASN A 754 -13.33 16.19 49.76
C ASN A 754 -14.08 14.93 49.28
N GLY A 755 -13.79 13.79 49.93
CA GLY A 755 -14.18 12.46 49.44
C GLY A 755 -13.26 11.95 48.34
N THR A 756 -12.00 12.41 48.32
CA THR A 756 -11.03 12.16 47.24
C THR A 756 -9.79 11.41 47.74
N ASP A 757 -9.38 10.34 47.07
CA ASP A 757 -8.15 9.59 47.34
C ASP A 757 -6.88 10.38 46.99
N ARG A 758 -6.98 11.35 46.07
CA ARG A 758 -5.90 12.30 45.76
C ARG A 758 -6.46 13.62 45.25
N ALA A 759 -6.10 14.71 45.91
CA ALA A 759 -6.30 16.08 45.44
C ALA A 759 -4.95 16.76 45.22
N TRP A 760 -4.85 17.54 44.14
CA TRP A 760 -3.80 18.53 43.91
C TRP A 760 -4.30 19.60 42.95
N GLY A 761 -3.56 20.69 42.78
CA GLY A 761 -3.96 21.72 41.85
C GLY A 761 -2.88 22.72 41.49
N GLN A 762 -3.26 23.66 40.63
CA GLN A 762 -2.45 24.79 40.22
C GLN A 762 -3.24 26.09 40.31
N ILE A 763 -2.54 27.18 40.60
CA ILE A 763 -3.05 28.54 40.69
C ILE A 763 -2.34 29.37 39.62
N VAL A 764 -3.08 29.98 38.70
CA VAL A 764 -2.54 30.84 37.63
C VAL A 764 -3.03 32.26 37.84
N VAL A 765 -2.09 33.20 37.98
CA VAL A 765 -2.37 34.62 38.22
C VAL A 765 -2.18 35.37 36.90
N THR A 766 -3.27 35.90 36.34
CA THR A 766 -3.24 36.78 35.16
C THR A 766 -3.43 38.23 35.59
N LYS A 767 -2.88 39.19 34.82
CA LYS A 767 -2.91 40.62 35.17
C LYS A 767 -3.09 41.51 33.95
N SER A 768 -3.74 42.66 34.12
CA SER A 768 -3.71 43.73 33.11
C SER A 768 -2.32 44.39 33.02
N GLU A 769 -1.95 44.92 31.85
CA GLU A 769 -0.58 45.42 31.55
C GLU A 769 -0.04 46.44 32.56
N THR A 770 -0.90 47.33 33.09
CA THR A 770 -0.48 48.37 34.05
C THR A 770 -0.42 47.88 35.50
N ILE A 771 -0.70 46.61 35.76
CA ILE A 771 -0.62 45.99 37.09
C ILE A 771 0.60 45.07 37.14
N ASP A 772 1.21 44.95 38.31
CA ASP A 772 2.11 43.87 38.68
C ASP A 772 1.58 43.12 39.91
N VAL A 773 1.88 41.82 40.01
CA VAL A 773 1.35 40.98 41.08
C VAL A 773 2.47 40.12 41.68
N GLN A 774 2.68 40.31 42.98
CA GLN A 774 3.75 39.68 43.75
C GLN A 774 3.16 38.91 44.95
N PRO A 775 3.73 37.77 45.36
CA PRO A 775 3.37 37.14 46.62
C PRO A 775 3.64 38.08 47.80
N SER A 776 2.70 38.13 48.76
CA SER A 776 2.79 38.94 49.97
C SER A 776 3.08 38.05 51.17
N GLY A 777 4.25 38.26 51.80
CA GLY A 777 4.80 37.34 52.79
C GLY A 777 5.36 36.05 52.16
N GLU A 778 5.61 35.04 52.99
CA GLU A 778 6.10 33.72 52.56
C GLU A 778 4.91 32.79 52.27
N PRO A 779 4.72 32.31 51.02
CA PRO A 779 3.62 31.42 50.68
C PRO A 779 3.74 30.05 51.34
N THR A 780 2.62 29.46 51.75
CA THR A 780 2.57 28.14 52.39
C THR A 780 1.80 27.13 51.53
N GLY A 781 2.26 25.88 51.47
CA GLY A 781 1.62 24.79 50.71
C GLY A 781 1.76 24.84 49.18
N VAL A 782 2.33 25.92 48.62
CA VAL A 782 2.51 26.14 47.18
C VAL A 782 3.99 26.11 46.74
N ARG A 783 4.22 25.64 45.52
CA ARG A 783 5.49 25.67 44.78
C ARG A 783 5.32 26.56 43.52
N PRO A 784 6.19 27.55 43.24
CA PRO A 784 6.13 28.29 41.99
C PRO A 784 6.52 27.40 40.79
N ILE A 785 5.87 27.62 39.64
CA ILE A 785 6.05 26.86 38.39
C ILE A 785 6.04 27.82 37.17
N ASP A 786 6.54 27.38 36.01
CA ASP A 786 6.53 28.17 34.78
C ASP A 786 5.16 28.11 34.08
N PRO A 787 4.41 29.23 33.96
CA PRO A 787 3.12 29.25 33.29
C PRO A 787 3.15 28.95 31.79
N GLN A 788 4.31 28.89 31.14
CA GLN A 788 4.45 28.52 29.72
C GLN A 788 4.73 27.03 29.50
N GLN A 789 5.14 26.29 30.54
CA GLN A 789 5.65 24.92 30.40
C GLN A 789 5.02 23.92 31.39
N ASP A 790 4.75 24.33 32.63
CA ASP A 790 4.36 23.42 33.73
C ASP A 790 2.84 23.32 33.95
N LEU A 791 2.02 24.02 33.17
CA LEU A 791 0.56 24.03 33.35
C LEU A 791 -0.08 22.69 32.99
N MET A 792 -1.06 22.27 33.80
CA MET A 792 -1.77 21.01 33.58
C MET A 792 -2.59 21.03 32.27
N PRO A 793 -2.80 19.87 31.62
CA PRO A 793 -3.53 19.80 30.35
C PRO A 793 -4.93 20.42 30.44
N GLY A 794 -5.19 21.41 29.57
CA GLY A 794 -6.41 22.21 29.55
C GLY A 794 -6.32 23.57 30.25
N GLY A 795 -5.21 23.87 30.92
CA GLY A 795 -4.92 25.20 31.47
C GLY A 795 -4.47 26.20 30.39
N ASP A 796 -4.93 27.45 30.50
CA ASP A 796 -4.51 28.56 29.64
C ASP A 796 -3.43 29.39 30.36
N GLY A 797 -2.26 29.53 29.74
CA GLY A 797 -1.14 30.36 30.19
C GLY A 797 -1.12 31.76 29.58
N THR A 798 -2.07 32.09 28.70
CA THR A 798 -2.12 33.39 28.01
C THR A 798 -2.29 34.52 29.03
N ASN A 799 -1.38 35.49 29.01
CA ASN A 799 -1.31 36.61 29.96
C ASN A 799 -1.12 36.19 31.44
N ALA A 800 -0.64 34.97 31.70
CA ALA A 800 -0.23 34.53 33.03
C ALA A 800 1.07 35.23 33.46
N ALA A 801 1.03 35.92 34.60
CA ALA A 801 2.18 36.58 35.20
C ALA A 801 2.94 35.67 36.17
N ARG A 802 2.22 34.77 36.87
CA ARG A 802 2.77 33.79 37.81
C ARG A 802 1.91 32.54 37.83
N ALA A 803 2.51 31.38 38.06
CA ALA A 803 1.80 30.15 38.35
C ALA A 803 2.40 29.43 39.58
N PHE A 804 1.55 28.68 40.27
CA PHE A 804 1.88 27.90 41.46
C PHE A 804 1.22 26.53 41.40
N GLU A 805 1.79 25.54 42.08
CA GLU A 805 1.25 24.20 42.25
C GLU A 805 1.13 23.86 43.75
N PHE A 806 0.07 23.15 44.15
CA PHE A 806 -0.16 22.68 45.52
C PHE A 806 -0.66 21.22 45.55
N HIS A 807 -0.27 20.48 46.58
CA HIS A 807 -0.70 19.08 46.83
C HIS A 807 -1.30 18.89 48.24
N GLN A 808 -1.45 19.98 48.99
CA GLN A 808 -1.96 20.05 50.37
C GLN A 808 -2.66 21.41 50.58
N ASP A 809 -3.13 21.66 51.80
CA ASP A 809 -3.60 23.00 52.22
C ASP A 809 -2.56 24.09 51.91
N PHE A 810 -3.02 25.18 51.29
CA PHE A 810 -2.17 26.33 50.97
C PHE A 810 -2.68 27.64 51.59
N GLY A 811 -1.75 28.57 51.80
CA GLY A 811 -2.02 29.97 52.10
C GLY A 811 -1.21 30.86 51.16
N LEU A 812 -1.92 31.56 50.25
CA LEU A 812 -1.33 32.46 49.26
C LEU A 812 -1.98 33.84 49.32
N LYS A 813 -1.17 34.87 49.57
CA LYS A 813 -1.55 36.28 49.48
C LYS A 813 -0.79 36.91 48.33
N LEU A 814 -1.45 37.80 47.60
CA LEU A 814 -0.92 38.50 46.44
C LEU A 814 -1.09 40.00 46.64
N THR A 815 0.00 40.76 46.61
CA THR A 815 -0.04 42.22 46.50
C THR A 815 -0.09 42.59 45.03
N ALA A 816 -1.12 43.33 44.63
CA ALA A 816 -1.29 43.85 43.27
C ALA A 816 -1.00 45.36 43.25
N THR A 817 0.02 45.77 42.49
CA THR A 817 0.54 47.15 42.44
C THR A 817 0.39 47.73 41.03
N ARG A 818 -0.02 48.99 40.90
CA ARG A 818 -0.17 49.64 39.58
C ARG A 818 1.06 50.46 39.19
N PHE A 819 1.57 50.28 37.98
CA PHE A 819 2.75 50.95 37.43
C PHE A 819 2.44 51.72 36.13
N GLN A 820 3.40 52.53 35.70
CA GLN A 820 3.38 53.25 34.42
C GLN A 820 4.21 52.50 33.38
N LEU A 821 3.67 52.36 32.16
CA LEU A 821 4.33 51.66 31.05
C LEU A 821 5.43 52.52 30.40
N VAL A 822 6.53 51.89 29.98
CA VAL A 822 7.64 52.50 29.22
C VAL A 822 7.96 51.60 28.04
N GLU A 823 8.22 52.17 26.86
CA GLU A 823 8.45 51.41 25.62
C GLU A 823 9.90 50.88 25.50
N VAL A 824 10.05 49.70 24.87
CA VAL A 824 11.32 49.01 24.65
C VAL A 824 11.74 49.13 23.18
N LYS A 825 13.05 49.27 22.91
CA LYS A 825 13.62 49.34 21.55
C LYS A 825 13.23 48.10 20.72
N ARG A 826 12.68 48.32 19.52
CA ARG A 826 12.11 47.26 18.65
C ARG A 826 13.02 46.78 17.51
N THR A 827 14.24 47.31 17.41
CA THR A 827 15.20 47.04 16.32
C THR A 827 16.62 46.98 16.88
N SER A 828 17.45 46.07 16.36
CA SER A 828 18.86 45.91 16.74
C SER A 828 19.76 45.71 15.53
N ILE A 829 20.96 46.31 15.55
CA ILE A 829 22.03 46.13 14.56
C ILE A 829 23.14 45.32 15.26
N GLU A 830 23.21 44.03 14.94
CA GLU A 830 24.16 43.08 15.55
C GLU A 830 25.60 43.31 15.08
N GLY A 831 25.79 43.90 13.89
CA GLY A 831 27.06 44.39 13.37
C GLY A 831 26.94 44.92 11.94
N ALA A 832 27.89 45.73 11.48
CA ALA A 832 27.86 46.29 10.13
C ALA A 832 29.25 46.49 9.49
N LEU A 833 29.28 46.50 8.15
CA LEU A 833 30.45 46.80 7.31
C LEU A 833 30.04 47.80 6.23
N ILE A 834 30.68 48.96 6.23
CA ILE A 834 30.52 49.99 5.21
C ILE A 834 31.79 50.02 4.35
N ARG A 835 31.65 49.97 3.03
CA ARG A 835 32.75 50.07 2.05
C ARG A 835 32.54 51.36 1.29
N ALA A 836 33.40 52.35 1.52
CA ALA A 836 33.30 53.69 0.96
C ALA A 836 34.51 53.95 0.05
N VAL A 837 34.28 54.26 -1.22
CA VAL A 837 35.30 54.31 -2.28
C VAL A 837 35.33 55.71 -2.87
N ALA A 838 36.37 56.48 -2.56
CA ALA A 838 36.57 57.80 -3.17
C ALA A 838 37.08 57.63 -4.61
N THR A 839 36.37 58.23 -5.55
CA THR A 839 36.65 58.16 -6.97
C THR A 839 37.53 59.34 -7.41
N ARG A 840 38.30 59.17 -8.50
CA ARG A 840 39.07 60.28 -9.12
C ARG A 840 38.19 61.43 -9.65
N SER A 841 36.87 61.24 -9.69
CA SER A 841 35.84 62.20 -10.08
C SER A 841 35.31 63.05 -8.90
N GLY A 842 35.81 62.87 -7.67
CA GLY A 842 35.29 63.59 -6.50
C GLY A 842 33.90 63.13 -6.06
N GLN A 843 33.57 61.86 -6.34
CA GLN A 843 32.39 61.16 -5.80
C GLN A 843 32.84 60.05 -4.86
N LEU A 844 32.02 59.72 -3.87
CA LEU A 844 32.21 58.64 -2.92
C LEU A 844 31.11 57.59 -3.15
N ASP A 845 31.48 56.42 -3.66
CA ASP A 845 30.57 55.28 -3.80
C ASP A 845 30.53 54.52 -2.47
N VAL A 846 29.33 54.22 -1.95
CA VAL A 846 29.15 53.58 -0.64
C VAL A 846 28.26 52.34 -0.74
N GLN A 847 28.79 51.21 -0.26
CA GLN A 847 28.05 49.97 0.01
C GLN A 847 28.03 49.73 1.52
N ALA A 848 26.85 49.79 2.15
CA ALA A 848 26.69 49.57 3.60
C ALA A 848 25.90 48.28 3.89
N LEU A 849 26.51 47.35 4.61
CA LEU A 849 25.98 46.03 4.95
C LEU A 849 25.67 45.96 6.46
N TYR A 850 24.39 45.91 6.84
CA TYR A 850 23.93 45.85 8.23
C TYR A 850 23.29 44.49 8.54
N ARG A 851 23.78 43.77 9.57
CA ARG A 851 23.10 42.61 10.15
C ARG A 851 22.10 43.09 11.19
N MET A 852 20.82 42.79 11.00
CA MET A 852 19.72 43.37 11.76
C MET A 852 18.67 42.36 12.20
N ARG A 853 17.93 42.70 13.26
CA ARG A 853 16.61 42.15 13.60
C ARG A 853 15.65 43.31 13.86
N SER A 854 14.36 43.13 13.59
CA SER A 854 13.35 44.14 13.89
C SER A 854 11.95 43.55 14.02
N ALA A 855 11.22 43.99 15.04
CA ALA A 855 9.78 43.78 15.17
C ALA A 855 8.94 44.86 14.43
N ARG A 856 9.56 45.71 13.60
CA ARG A 856 8.87 46.63 12.69
C ARG A 856 8.58 45.94 11.35
N GLN A 857 7.44 46.25 10.74
CA GLN A 857 7.11 45.78 9.36
C GLN A 857 7.79 46.61 8.26
N ARG A 858 8.29 47.80 8.59
CA ARG A 858 9.10 48.66 7.73
C ARG A 858 10.19 49.34 8.55
N LEU A 859 11.40 49.46 8.00
CA LEU A 859 12.57 50.00 8.67
C LEU A 859 12.88 51.40 8.16
N ALA A 860 12.91 52.39 9.05
CA ALA A 860 13.25 53.77 8.71
C ALA A 860 14.77 53.96 8.56
N VAL A 861 15.19 54.58 7.45
CA VAL A 861 16.59 54.91 7.13
C VAL A 861 16.66 56.36 6.66
N ARG A 862 17.55 57.17 7.24
CA ARG A 862 17.84 58.53 6.81
C ARG A 862 19.25 58.56 6.22
N PHE A 863 19.37 58.95 4.96
CA PHE A 863 20.64 59.08 4.26
C PHE A 863 21.29 60.46 4.53
N PRO A 864 22.61 60.61 4.28
CA PRO A 864 23.32 61.89 4.37
C PRO A 864 22.69 63.02 3.56
N GLU A 865 22.96 64.28 3.94
CA GLU A 865 22.37 65.45 3.26
C GLU A 865 22.80 65.59 1.80
N SER A 866 23.87 64.93 1.39
CA SER A 866 24.39 64.88 0.02
C SER A 866 23.75 63.80 -0.88
N VAL A 867 22.84 62.96 -0.36
CA VAL A 867 22.11 61.97 -1.16
C VAL A 867 20.86 62.60 -1.82
N ASP A 868 20.85 62.63 -3.15
CA ASP A 868 19.67 62.96 -3.98
C ASP A 868 19.01 61.68 -4.50
N ALA A 869 17.71 61.51 -4.25
CA ALA A 869 16.95 60.33 -4.66
C ALA A 869 16.92 60.10 -6.19
N GLY A 870 17.13 61.15 -6.99
CA GLY A 870 17.14 61.06 -8.45
C GLY A 870 18.49 60.69 -9.08
N THR A 871 19.60 60.81 -8.34
CA THR A 871 20.97 60.70 -8.90
C THR A 871 21.98 59.94 -8.05
N SER A 872 21.77 59.82 -6.73
CA SER A 872 22.69 59.16 -5.79
C SER A 872 22.45 57.66 -5.62
N PHE A 873 21.51 57.04 -6.32
CA PHE A 873 21.13 55.63 -6.12
C PHE A 873 21.54 54.73 -7.29
N ASP A 874 22.13 53.57 -6.97
CA ASP A 874 22.39 52.47 -7.91
C ASP A 874 21.04 51.88 -8.40
N ALA A 875 21.06 51.05 -9.46
CA ALA A 875 19.86 50.40 -9.99
C ALA A 875 19.15 49.49 -8.96
N ASP A 876 19.91 48.97 -7.98
CA ASP A 876 19.40 48.27 -6.80
C ASP A 876 19.89 48.96 -5.49
N PRO A 877 19.26 50.05 -5.03
CA PRO A 877 19.82 50.86 -3.95
C PRO A 877 19.62 50.27 -2.54
N ALA A 878 18.71 49.29 -2.40
CA ALA A 878 18.54 48.51 -1.18
C ALA A 878 18.31 47.03 -1.51
N LYS A 879 18.94 46.13 -0.75
CA LYS A 879 18.71 44.68 -0.83
C LYS A 879 18.53 44.06 0.56
N LEU A 880 17.59 43.13 0.69
CA LEU A 880 17.45 42.28 1.88
C LEU A 880 17.95 40.87 1.54
N ASN A 881 18.97 40.40 2.26
CA ASN A 881 19.69 39.14 1.99
C ASN A 881 20.19 39.01 0.52
N GLY A 882 20.52 40.14 -0.11
CA GLY A 882 20.93 40.20 -1.52
C GLY A 882 19.79 40.18 -2.56
N GLN A 883 18.52 40.13 -2.13
CA GLN A 883 17.37 40.34 -3.00
C GLN A 883 16.99 41.83 -3.01
N SER A 884 16.85 42.45 -4.18
CA SER A 884 16.52 43.87 -4.32
C SER A 884 15.14 44.21 -3.77
N VAL A 885 15.04 45.34 -3.06
CA VAL A 885 13.79 45.83 -2.45
C VAL A 885 13.61 47.31 -2.76
N THR A 886 12.43 47.66 -3.27
CA THR A 886 12.06 49.07 -3.50
C THR A 886 11.89 49.79 -2.16
N MET A 887 12.62 50.90 -1.98
CA MET A 887 12.44 51.78 -0.83
C MET A 887 11.25 52.70 -1.04
N GLU A 888 10.40 52.87 -0.02
CA GLU A 888 9.34 53.89 -0.02
C GLU A 888 9.94 55.23 0.45
N GLN A 889 9.76 56.31 -0.31
CA GLN A 889 10.17 57.64 0.13
C GLN A 889 9.14 58.24 1.09
N GLY A 890 9.57 58.62 2.29
CA GLY A 890 8.76 59.30 3.29
C GLY A 890 9.15 60.77 3.49
N GLU A 891 8.61 61.36 4.55
CA GLU A 891 8.89 62.73 4.99
C GLU A 891 10.31 62.85 5.61
N ASP A 892 10.80 64.08 5.76
CA ASP A 892 12.09 64.41 6.39
C ASP A 892 13.29 63.55 5.93
N ARG A 893 13.40 63.38 4.60
CA ARG A 893 14.45 62.61 3.90
C ARG A 893 14.59 61.16 4.40
N THR A 894 13.52 60.62 4.98
CA THR A 894 13.50 59.27 5.56
C THR A 894 12.90 58.30 4.54
N PHE A 895 13.60 57.21 4.27
CA PHE A 895 13.18 56.13 3.40
C PHE A 895 12.77 54.93 4.25
N PHE A 896 11.75 54.20 3.83
CA PHE A 896 11.30 52.97 4.48
C PHE A 896 11.68 51.76 3.65
N VAL A 897 12.42 50.82 4.24
CA VAL A 897 12.66 49.49 3.66
C VAL A 897 11.59 48.53 4.18
N PRO A 898 10.68 48.00 3.33
CA PRO A 898 9.64 47.08 3.78
C PRO A 898 10.23 45.69 4.13
N LEU A 899 9.89 45.16 5.31
CA LEU A 899 10.39 43.88 5.84
C LEU A 899 9.35 42.75 5.68
N VAL A 900 8.66 42.72 4.53
CA VAL A 900 7.53 41.81 4.29
C VAL A 900 7.97 40.35 4.40
N GLY A 901 7.24 39.57 5.21
CA GLY A 901 7.43 38.12 5.34
C GLY A 901 8.49 37.67 6.35
N ARG A 902 9.16 38.58 7.07
CA ARG A 902 10.17 38.24 8.09
C ARG A 902 9.62 38.18 9.51
N GLY A 903 10.18 37.29 10.33
CA GLY A 903 9.87 37.20 11.76
C GLY A 903 10.59 38.27 12.60
N PRO A 904 10.06 38.68 13.77
CA PRO A 904 10.66 39.73 14.60
C PRO A 904 12.08 39.36 15.11
N ASP A 905 12.30 38.08 15.39
CA ASP A 905 13.59 37.53 15.84
C ASP A 905 14.49 37.03 14.69
N GLU A 906 14.07 37.19 13.44
CA GLU A 906 14.79 36.67 12.27
C GLU A 906 15.96 37.61 11.90
N PRO A 907 17.22 37.12 11.87
CA PRO A 907 18.36 37.93 11.46
C PRO A 907 18.42 38.06 9.92
N PHE A 908 18.48 39.30 9.44
CA PHE A 908 18.62 39.62 8.01
C PHE A 908 19.82 40.55 7.76
N VAL A 909 20.30 40.57 6.51
CA VAL A 909 21.29 41.54 6.04
C VAL A 909 20.59 42.58 5.18
N LEU A 910 20.68 43.85 5.57
CA LEU A 910 20.35 45.00 4.74
C LEU A 910 21.61 45.49 4.03
N GLU A 911 21.63 45.41 2.71
CA GLU A 911 22.60 46.13 1.86
C GLU A 911 21.96 47.45 1.41
N LEU A 912 22.68 48.56 1.57
CA LEU A 912 22.35 49.87 0.99
C LEU A 912 23.48 50.30 0.04
N ARG A 913 23.11 50.87 -1.11
CA ARG A 913 24.04 51.34 -2.15
C ARG A 913 23.70 52.75 -2.59
N TYR A 914 24.67 53.66 -2.46
CA TYR A 914 24.49 55.05 -2.87
C TYR A 914 25.83 55.74 -3.18
N THR A 915 25.79 56.83 -3.96
CA THR A 915 26.93 57.66 -4.33
C THR A 915 26.68 59.11 -3.93
N ILE A 916 27.64 59.75 -3.27
CA ILE A 916 27.60 61.17 -2.88
C ILE A 916 28.82 61.93 -3.39
N ALA A 917 28.80 63.26 -3.32
CA ALA A 917 30.02 64.05 -3.51
C ALA A 917 31.03 63.77 -2.38
N ASP A 918 32.32 63.68 -2.71
CA ASP A 918 33.38 63.60 -1.70
C ASP A 918 33.65 65.00 -1.12
N HIS A 919 33.17 65.24 0.10
CA HIS A 919 33.32 66.50 0.81
C HIS A 919 34.72 66.64 1.44
N GLN A 920 35.75 66.58 0.60
CA GLN A 920 37.17 66.72 0.97
C GLN A 920 37.61 65.73 2.06
N GLY A 921 37.13 64.49 2.00
CA GLY A 921 37.42 63.47 3.01
C GLY A 921 36.52 63.49 4.25
N HIS A 922 35.47 64.33 4.30
CA HIS A 922 34.43 64.26 5.34
C HIS A 922 33.27 63.39 4.83
N TRP A 923 33.13 62.18 5.38
CA TRP A 923 32.24 61.14 4.86
C TRP A 923 31.16 60.75 5.86
N ASP A 924 29.91 60.86 5.41
CA ASP A 924 28.70 60.56 6.18
C ASP A 924 28.06 59.21 5.80
N PHE A 925 27.42 58.59 6.78
CA PHE A 925 26.78 57.27 6.67
C PHE A 925 25.31 57.32 7.11
N PRO A 926 24.43 56.42 6.62
CA PRO A 926 23.01 56.50 6.93
C PRO A 926 22.69 56.14 8.38
N VAL A 927 21.70 56.83 8.94
CA VAL A 927 21.25 56.71 10.34
C VAL A 927 19.83 56.12 10.36
N PHE A 928 19.51 55.35 11.39
CA PHE A 928 18.19 54.75 11.59
C PHE A 928 17.41 55.54 12.65
N PRO A 929 16.34 56.31 12.29
CA PRO A 929 15.64 57.20 13.24
C PRO A 929 14.95 56.49 14.40
N ASP A 930 14.74 55.17 14.32
CA ASP A 930 14.16 54.32 15.36
C ASP A 930 15.10 54.07 16.58
N ASP A 931 16.29 54.69 16.61
CA ASP A 931 17.35 54.51 17.62
C ASP A 931 17.59 53.02 17.96
N PRO A 932 18.02 52.19 17.00
CA PRO A 932 18.22 50.76 17.21
C PRO A 932 19.34 50.48 18.23
N ALA A 933 19.30 49.30 18.86
CA ALA A 933 20.43 48.83 19.65
C ALA A 933 21.61 48.45 18.73
N VAL A 934 22.62 49.32 18.63
CA VAL A 934 23.79 49.13 17.74
C VAL A 934 24.99 48.55 18.47
N SER A 935 25.60 47.53 17.84
CA SER A 935 26.84 46.85 18.20
C SER A 935 28.07 47.56 17.56
N GLN A 936 29.03 46.79 17.02
CA GLN A 936 30.20 47.30 16.29
C GLN A 936 29.90 47.54 14.80
N VAL A 937 30.35 48.69 14.30
CA VAL A 937 30.30 49.09 12.88
C VAL A 937 31.73 49.23 12.36
N PHE A 938 32.04 48.64 11.21
CA PHE A 938 33.31 48.79 10.49
C PHE A 938 33.15 49.67 9.26
N VAL A 939 34.17 50.47 8.94
CA VAL A 939 34.27 51.25 7.69
C VAL A 939 35.58 50.92 6.98
N SER A 940 35.50 50.28 5.83
CA SER A 940 36.58 50.12 4.86
C SER A 940 36.57 51.31 3.90
N ALA A 941 37.45 52.28 4.16
CA ALA A 941 37.62 53.49 3.36
C ALA A 941 38.69 53.26 2.30
N PHE A 942 38.34 53.36 1.01
CA PHE A 942 39.27 53.23 -0.11
C PHE A 942 39.55 54.63 -0.71
N VAL A 943 40.83 55.00 -0.77
CA VAL A 943 41.29 56.33 -1.20
C VAL A 943 42.16 56.18 -2.45
N PRO A 944 42.02 57.01 -3.51
CA PRO A 944 42.83 56.90 -4.73
C PRO A 944 44.33 56.82 -4.47
N GLU A 945 45.05 55.98 -5.21
CA GLU A 945 46.50 55.75 -5.04
C GLU A 945 47.33 57.03 -5.19
N GLU A 946 46.82 58.04 -5.92
CA GLU A 946 47.46 59.35 -6.05
C GLU A 946 47.50 60.15 -4.74
N LEU A 947 46.69 59.80 -3.75
CA LEU A 947 46.54 60.47 -2.46
C LEU A 947 47.13 59.64 -1.31
N ALA A 948 47.66 60.32 -0.31
CA ALA A 948 48.05 59.75 0.98
C ALA A 948 47.18 60.34 2.09
N VAL A 949 46.63 59.50 2.97
CA VAL A 949 45.96 59.96 4.19
C VAL A 949 47.03 60.36 5.21
N VAL A 950 46.98 61.60 5.66
CA VAL A 950 47.96 62.19 6.60
C VAL A 950 47.40 62.23 8.01
N ALA A 951 46.11 62.54 8.17
CA ALA A 951 45.41 62.50 9.45
C ALA A 951 43.98 61.98 9.29
N THR A 952 43.42 61.47 10.39
CA THR A 952 42.06 60.92 10.46
C THR A 952 41.30 61.54 11.63
N GLY A 953 39.98 61.73 11.52
CA GLY A 953 39.13 62.35 12.53
C GLY A 953 37.72 61.76 12.59
N GLY A 954 36.93 62.24 13.56
CA GLY A 954 35.62 61.66 13.92
C GLY A 954 35.73 60.56 14.99
N PRO A 955 34.60 60.02 15.48
CA PRO A 955 34.53 59.01 16.55
C PRO A 955 34.84 57.58 16.03
N TRP A 956 35.93 57.45 15.27
CA TRP A 956 36.31 56.25 14.53
C TRP A 956 37.70 55.76 14.92
N THR A 957 37.78 54.54 15.45
CA THR A 957 39.05 53.89 15.79
C THR A 957 39.71 53.36 14.53
N ASN A 958 40.96 53.75 14.25
CA ASN A 958 41.71 53.24 13.09
C ASN A 958 42.29 51.84 13.40
N GLU A 959 41.72 50.82 12.77
CA GLU A 959 42.09 49.40 12.93
C GLU A 959 43.39 49.03 12.21
N GLN A 960 43.95 49.93 11.40
CA GLN A 960 45.15 49.68 10.58
C GLN A 960 46.47 49.88 11.37
N TYR A 961 46.43 49.70 12.69
CA TYR A 961 47.48 50.09 13.62
C TYR A 961 48.75 49.22 13.54
N ASN A 962 49.66 49.58 12.65
CA ASN A 962 51.08 49.22 12.74
C ASN A 962 51.97 50.34 12.14
N PRO A 963 52.56 51.21 12.98
CA PRO A 963 53.35 52.36 12.50
C PRO A 963 54.68 51.99 11.83
N TRP A 964 55.08 50.71 11.86
CA TRP A 964 56.34 50.23 11.29
C TRP A 964 56.18 49.53 9.92
N ARG A 965 54.98 49.58 9.33
CA ARG A 965 54.68 48.91 8.05
C ARG A 965 55.15 49.73 6.83
N VAL A 966 56.47 49.92 6.74
CA VAL A 966 57.16 50.57 5.60
C VAL A 966 56.75 49.89 4.29
N ARG A 967 56.40 50.66 3.25
CA ARG A 967 55.89 50.15 1.95
C ARG A 967 56.94 49.49 1.03
N ILE A 968 57.96 48.86 1.60
CA ILE A 968 58.93 48.03 0.85
C ILE A 968 58.22 46.72 0.46
N GLY A 969 57.67 46.69 -0.75
CA GLY A 969 56.62 45.77 -1.18
C GLY A 969 56.81 44.28 -0.82
N ASP A 970 55.81 43.74 -0.12
CA ASP A 970 55.40 42.35 0.13
C ASP A 970 56.45 41.29 0.56
N ALA A 971 57.74 41.61 0.57
CA ALA A 971 58.81 40.64 0.81
C ALA A 971 59.18 40.42 2.30
N VAL A 972 58.68 41.25 3.23
CA VAL A 972 59.07 41.21 4.65
C VAL A 972 57.88 41.42 5.60
N SER A 973 57.06 40.39 5.77
CA SER A 973 56.27 40.22 7.01
C SER A 973 56.11 38.72 7.33
N THR A 974 56.87 38.22 8.31
CA THR A 974 56.95 36.78 8.63
C THR A 974 56.18 36.34 9.89
N ASP A 975 55.46 37.26 10.55
CA ASP A 975 54.59 36.96 11.69
C ASP A 975 53.13 37.36 11.39
N GLY A 976 52.29 36.36 11.12
CA GLY A 976 50.85 36.54 10.84
C GLY A 976 49.99 36.89 12.06
N ARG A 977 50.54 37.60 13.05
CA ARG A 977 49.85 37.96 14.31
C ARG A 977 49.12 39.31 14.26
N TRP A 978 49.46 40.18 13.31
CA TRP A 978 48.90 41.53 13.18
C TRP A 978 48.29 41.77 11.78
N SER A 979 47.43 40.86 11.34
CA SER A 979 46.62 41.01 10.12
C SER A 979 45.41 41.90 10.37
N VAL A 980 45.40 43.09 9.76
CA VAL A 980 44.22 43.99 9.73
C VAL A 980 43.08 43.29 8.98
N LYS A 981 41.94 43.06 9.65
CA LYS A 981 40.80 42.30 9.09
C LYS A 981 40.48 42.71 7.65
N SER A 982 40.37 41.75 6.75
CA SER A 982 39.86 41.95 5.40
C SER A 982 38.34 42.17 5.39
N ASP A 983 37.83 42.80 4.34
CA ASP A 983 36.38 42.95 4.13
C ASP A 983 35.67 41.58 4.15
N ALA A 984 36.33 40.53 3.66
CA ALA A 984 35.83 39.16 3.63
C ALA A 984 35.70 38.52 5.03
N GLU A 985 36.66 38.76 5.95
CA GLU A 985 36.56 38.27 7.33
C GLU A 985 35.48 39.01 8.13
N ILE A 986 35.32 40.32 7.90
CA ILE A 986 34.25 41.11 8.52
C ILE A 986 32.89 40.68 7.96
N TRP A 987 32.79 40.46 6.65
CA TRP A 987 31.59 39.93 6.01
C TRP A 987 31.25 38.51 6.48
N GLN A 988 32.23 37.63 6.67
CA GLN A 988 32.02 36.30 7.24
C GLN A 988 31.44 36.38 8.67
N GLN A 989 31.85 37.37 9.46
CA GLN A 989 31.25 37.65 10.78
C GLN A 989 29.78 38.09 10.64
N ILE A 990 29.48 39.04 9.74
CA ILE A 990 28.16 39.67 9.57
C ILE A 990 27.14 38.75 8.87
N GLY A 991 27.49 38.11 7.76
CA GLY A 991 26.59 37.23 6.98
C GLY A 991 26.40 35.82 7.56
N SER A 992 27.10 35.47 8.64
CA SER A 992 27.09 34.11 9.21
C SER A 992 25.68 33.60 9.54
N GLY A 993 25.32 32.44 8.98
CA GLY A 993 24.02 31.79 9.22
C GLY A 993 22.82 32.40 8.50
N ILE A 994 23.01 33.44 7.66
CA ILE A 994 21.92 34.07 6.90
C ILE A 994 22.01 33.60 5.43
N PRO A 995 20.94 33.04 4.84
CA PRO A 995 20.95 32.66 3.42
C PRO A 995 20.94 33.91 2.54
N MET A 996 21.98 34.07 1.72
CA MET A 996 22.19 35.19 0.80
C MET A 996 21.99 34.77 -0.66
N ALA A 997 21.37 35.63 -1.47
CA ALA A 997 21.15 35.36 -2.90
C ALA A 997 22.43 35.44 -3.76
N ALA A 998 23.41 36.23 -3.33
CA ALA A 998 24.73 36.40 -3.94
C ALA A 998 25.72 36.92 -2.88
N ASP A 999 27.02 36.88 -3.17
CA ASP A 999 28.04 37.53 -2.33
C ASP A 999 28.08 39.05 -2.61
N PRO A 1000 27.66 39.92 -1.66
CA PRO A 1000 27.63 41.36 -1.87
C PRO A 1000 29.02 41.95 -2.11
N LEU A 1001 30.10 41.35 -1.59
CA LEU A 1001 31.45 41.89 -1.75
C LEU A 1001 31.90 41.87 -3.22
N SER A 1002 31.56 40.79 -3.93
CA SER A 1002 31.87 40.56 -5.36
C SER A 1002 31.18 41.54 -6.31
N MET A 1003 30.03 42.10 -5.91
CA MET A 1003 29.19 42.97 -6.76
C MET A 1003 29.51 44.47 -6.63
N PHE A 1004 30.53 44.85 -5.86
CA PHE A 1004 30.89 46.26 -5.62
C PHE A 1004 32.38 46.47 -5.84
N SER A 1005 32.71 47.31 -6.83
CA SER A 1005 34.08 47.56 -7.28
C SER A 1005 34.81 48.51 -6.32
N VAL A 1006 35.81 47.99 -5.61
CA VAL A 1006 36.72 48.80 -4.79
C VAL A 1006 38.01 49.09 -5.55
N GLN A 1007 38.51 50.31 -5.45
CA GLN A 1007 39.78 50.76 -6.05
C GLN A 1007 40.52 51.70 -5.10
N GLY A 1008 41.85 51.67 -5.12
CA GLY A 1008 42.69 52.51 -4.27
C GLY A 1008 43.11 51.87 -2.94
N ASP A 1009 43.80 52.66 -2.13
CA ASP A 1009 44.37 52.27 -0.84
C ASP A 1009 43.28 52.12 0.23
N ARG A 1010 43.09 50.90 0.76
CA ARG A 1010 42.14 50.61 1.83
C ARG A 1010 42.71 50.99 3.20
N TYR A 1011 41.95 51.79 3.94
CA TYR A 1011 42.05 52.06 5.37
C TYR A 1011 40.84 51.43 6.08
N LEU A 1012 41.02 50.91 7.30
CA LEU A 1012 39.94 50.26 8.06
C LEU A 1012 39.72 51.00 9.38
N PHE A 1013 38.46 51.29 9.69
CA PHE A 1013 38.02 51.90 10.93
C PHE A 1013 36.92 51.08 11.60
N SER A 1014 36.72 51.25 12.92
CA SER A 1014 35.53 50.75 13.61
C SER A 1014 35.03 51.70 14.71
N THR A 1015 33.76 51.56 15.09
CA THR A 1015 33.18 52.24 16.26
C THR A 1015 32.07 51.41 16.91
N LEU A 1016 31.71 51.75 18.14
CA LEU A 1016 30.61 51.15 18.91
C LEU A 1016 29.54 52.24 19.12
N ARG A 1017 28.34 52.04 18.54
CA ARG A 1017 27.33 53.09 18.33
C ARG A 1017 27.89 54.32 17.57
N PRO A 1018 27.85 54.33 16.22
CA PRO A 1018 28.11 55.56 15.49
C PRO A 1018 27.07 56.63 15.87
N GLU A 1019 27.55 57.85 16.11
CA GLU A 1019 26.71 59.03 16.32
C GLU A 1019 26.08 59.49 14.99
N ALA A 1020 25.12 60.41 15.04
CA ALA A 1020 24.53 60.97 13.81
C ALA A 1020 25.47 62.02 13.17
N PRO A 1021 25.44 62.20 11.84
CA PRO A 1021 26.06 63.36 11.19
C PRO A 1021 25.61 64.70 11.82
N PRO A 1022 26.51 65.68 11.97
CA PRO A 1022 27.92 65.69 11.55
C PRO A 1022 28.89 65.06 12.58
N GLU A 1023 28.44 64.75 13.79
CA GLU A 1023 29.32 64.30 14.89
C GLU A 1023 29.88 62.88 14.60
N GLY A 1024 29.06 62.01 14.02
CA GLY A 1024 29.44 60.65 13.62
C GLY A 1024 30.26 60.50 12.33
N ALA A 1025 30.60 61.59 11.64
CA ALA A 1025 31.28 61.55 10.34
C ALA A 1025 32.71 61.00 10.41
N LEU A 1026 33.19 60.34 9.34
CA LEU A 1026 34.61 59.95 9.20
C LEU A 1026 35.37 61.08 8.48
N GLY A 1027 36.43 61.60 9.10
CA GLY A 1027 37.31 62.60 8.50
C GLY A 1027 38.64 62.02 8.01
N LEU A 1028 39.03 62.29 6.77
CA LEU A 1028 40.27 61.81 6.11
C LEU A 1028 41.04 62.96 5.45
N ASN A 1029 42.04 63.52 6.13
CA ASN A 1029 42.87 64.59 5.57
C ASN A 1029 43.91 64.01 4.60
N THR A 1030 43.67 64.18 3.29
CA THR A 1030 44.54 63.66 2.22
C THR A 1030 45.51 64.71 1.64
N VAL A 1031 46.67 64.26 1.16
CA VAL A 1031 47.62 65.06 0.36
C VAL A 1031 48.07 64.25 -0.87
N GLU A 1032 48.26 64.90 -2.02
CA GLU A 1032 48.84 64.26 -3.21
C GLU A 1032 50.22 63.63 -2.90
N ARG A 1033 50.37 62.32 -3.16
CA ARG A 1033 51.62 61.58 -2.99
C ARG A 1033 52.77 62.22 -3.76
N ARG A 1034 52.51 62.78 -4.95
CA ARG A 1034 53.54 63.42 -5.79
C ARG A 1034 54.20 64.61 -5.08
N TRP A 1035 53.41 65.49 -4.47
CA TRP A 1035 53.93 66.63 -3.70
C TRP A 1035 54.59 66.19 -2.40
N MET A 1036 54.03 65.20 -1.70
CA MET A 1036 54.64 64.61 -0.51
C MET A 1036 56.02 64.00 -0.81
N HIS A 1037 56.13 63.19 -1.88
CA HIS A 1037 57.40 62.60 -2.31
C HIS A 1037 58.40 63.66 -2.76
N ALA A 1038 57.96 64.69 -3.50
CA ALA A 1038 58.82 65.81 -3.89
C ALA A 1038 59.37 66.58 -2.67
N ALA A 1039 58.54 66.82 -1.64
CA ALA A 1039 58.97 67.43 -0.39
C ALA A 1039 59.98 66.56 0.37
N ILE A 1040 59.77 65.23 0.42
CA ILE A 1040 60.69 64.27 1.02
C ILE A 1040 62.07 64.31 0.31
N PHE A 1041 62.10 64.22 -1.02
CA PHE A 1041 63.35 64.31 -1.78
C PHE A 1041 64.04 65.67 -1.62
N ALA A 1042 63.29 66.78 -1.62
CA ALA A 1042 63.83 68.11 -1.40
C ALA A 1042 64.46 68.25 0.00
N ALA A 1043 63.78 67.80 1.05
CA ALA A 1043 64.30 67.81 2.41
C ALA A 1043 65.56 66.95 2.56
N ALA A 1044 65.56 65.73 2.00
CA ALA A 1044 66.72 64.84 2.01
C ALA A 1044 67.93 65.43 1.26
N LEU A 1045 67.69 66.07 0.11
CA LEU A 1045 68.73 66.74 -0.67
C LEU A 1045 69.30 67.97 0.06
N LEU A 1046 68.45 68.78 0.70
CA LEU A 1046 68.88 69.93 1.49
C LEU A 1046 69.75 69.50 2.68
N ILE A 1047 69.35 68.45 3.42
CA ILE A 1047 70.15 67.84 4.49
C ILE A 1047 71.47 67.28 3.92
N GLY A 1048 71.41 66.60 2.77
CA GLY A 1048 72.58 66.06 2.08
C GLY A 1048 73.63 67.12 1.76
N LEU A 1049 73.21 68.21 1.13
CA LEU A 1049 74.08 69.33 0.75
C LEU A 1049 74.59 70.12 1.97
N ALA A 1050 73.71 70.49 2.91
CA ALA A 1050 74.08 71.31 4.07
C ALA A 1050 75.15 70.67 4.96
N PHE A 1051 75.17 69.34 5.06
CA PHE A 1051 76.14 68.58 5.84
C PHE A 1051 77.29 67.98 5.02
N LEU A 1052 77.31 68.13 3.69
CA LEU A 1052 78.32 67.54 2.80
C LEU A 1052 79.76 67.90 3.17
N ALA A 1053 79.99 69.17 3.50
CA ALA A 1053 81.30 69.71 3.91
C ALA A 1053 81.72 69.30 5.34
N ARG A 1054 80.76 68.95 6.22
CA ARG A 1054 81.01 68.63 7.64
C ARG A 1054 81.72 67.28 7.81
N SER A 1055 82.21 67.02 9.03
CA SER A 1055 82.87 65.76 9.38
C SER A 1055 81.91 64.57 9.39
N ILE A 1056 82.44 63.36 9.21
CA ILE A 1056 81.65 62.13 9.26
C ILE A 1056 80.93 61.92 10.60
N THR A 1057 81.52 62.35 11.72
CA THR A 1057 80.86 62.37 13.04
C THR A 1057 79.63 63.27 13.06
N THR A 1058 79.70 64.44 12.42
CA THR A 1058 78.54 65.36 12.31
C THR A 1058 77.43 64.73 11.47
N LYS A 1059 77.80 64.07 10.36
CA LYS A 1059 76.87 63.36 9.47
C LYS A 1059 76.18 62.17 10.15
N LEU A 1060 76.87 61.45 11.03
CA LEU A 1060 76.28 60.37 11.82
C LEU A 1060 75.29 60.88 12.87
N VAL A 1061 75.60 61.95 13.60
CA VAL A 1061 74.65 62.61 14.52
C VAL A 1061 73.44 63.14 13.74
N VAL A 1062 73.70 63.77 12.58
CA VAL A 1062 72.83 63.92 11.39
C VAL A 1062 71.69 62.91 11.31
N ALA A 1063 72.10 61.71 10.87
CA ALA A 1063 71.27 60.56 10.60
C ALA A 1063 70.55 60.03 11.84
N VAL A 1064 71.18 60.05 13.02
CA VAL A 1064 70.54 59.62 14.28
C VAL A 1064 69.40 60.57 14.67
N CYS A 1065 69.58 61.90 14.53
CA CYS A 1065 68.52 62.86 14.79
C CYS A 1065 67.34 62.71 13.80
N VAL A 1066 67.62 62.46 12.52
CA VAL A 1066 66.57 62.17 11.53
C VAL A 1066 65.83 60.86 11.87
N LEU A 1067 66.55 59.82 12.28
CA LEU A 1067 65.95 58.56 12.72
C LEU A 1067 65.06 58.75 13.96
N ILE A 1068 65.47 59.56 14.93
CA ILE A 1068 64.66 59.88 16.13
C ILE A 1068 63.39 60.65 15.73
N LEU A 1069 63.48 61.61 14.80
CA LEU A 1069 62.30 62.33 14.29
C LEU A 1069 61.33 61.41 13.54
N VAL A 1070 61.86 60.46 12.75
CA VAL A 1070 61.08 59.41 12.09
C VAL A 1070 60.36 58.52 13.12
N VAL A 1071 61.07 58.06 14.15
CA VAL A 1071 60.51 57.23 15.23
C VAL A 1071 59.42 57.99 16.00
N GLY A 1072 59.66 59.25 16.36
CA GLY A 1072 58.68 60.11 17.02
C GLY A 1072 57.44 60.37 16.15
N GLY A 1073 57.63 60.63 14.84
CA GLY A 1073 56.55 60.76 13.87
C GLY A 1073 55.68 59.50 13.80
N GLY A 1074 56.30 58.32 13.81
CA GLY A 1074 55.59 57.02 13.85
C GLY A 1074 54.72 56.82 15.09
N VAL A 1075 55.06 57.44 16.23
CA VAL A 1075 54.27 57.37 17.47
C VAL A 1075 53.14 58.40 17.50
N PHE A 1076 53.42 59.65 17.14
CA PHE A 1076 52.45 60.76 17.30
C PHE A 1076 51.54 60.98 16.07
N TRP A 1077 51.98 60.61 14.87
CA TRP A 1077 51.20 60.71 13.64
C TRP A 1077 51.36 59.42 12.79
N PRO A 1078 50.89 58.27 13.28
CA PRO A 1078 51.14 56.96 12.65
C PRO A 1078 50.66 56.89 11.18
N THR A 1079 49.53 57.50 10.85
CA THR A 1079 48.98 57.51 9.48
C THR A 1079 49.84 58.34 8.51
N ALA A 1080 50.30 59.51 8.93
CA ALA A 1080 51.26 60.32 8.18
C ALA A 1080 52.60 59.60 8.02
N ALA A 1081 53.11 59.02 9.12
CA ALA A 1081 54.39 58.33 9.13
C ALA A 1081 54.39 57.10 8.21
N ALA A 1082 53.33 56.29 8.21
CA ALA A 1082 53.19 55.15 7.31
C ALA A 1082 53.21 55.55 5.82
N ASN A 1083 52.64 56.71 5.48
CA ASN A 1083 52.64 57.24 4.11
C ASN A 1083 53.93 58.01 3.74
N VAL A 1084 54.64 58.59 4.71
CA VAL A 1084 55.95 59.24 4.50
C VAL A 1084 57.08 58.20 4.41
N LEU A 1085 57.00 57.12 5.19
CA LEU A 1085 57.97 56.01 5.21
C LEU A 1085 57.67 54.98 4.10
N ASP A 1086 57.59 55.50 2.88
CA ASP A 1086 57.41 54.73 1.65
C ASP A 1086 58.78 54.61 0.91
N VAL A 1087 58.86 53.81 -0.15
CA VAL A 1087 60.07 53.58 -0.95
C VAL A 1087 60.78 54.88 -1.39
N PRO A 1088 60.09 55.98 -1.77
CA PRO A 1088 60.71 57.27 -2.04
C PRO A 1088 61.55 57.82 -0.88
N PHE A 1089 61.13 57.68 0.37
CA PHE A 1089 61.91 58.11 1.54
C PHE A 1089 63.17 57.27 1.72
N VAL A 1090 63.05 55.95 1.53
CA VAL A 1090 64.18 55.01 1.60
C VAL A 1090 65.22 55.33 0.51
N LEU A 1091 64.77 55.58 -0.73
CA LEU A 1091 65.62 56.01 -1.84
C LEU A 1091 66.26 57.38 -1.59
N ALA A 1092 65.51 58.34 -1.04
CA ALA A 1092 66.03 59.66 -0.68
C ALA A 1092 67.13 59.56 0.40
N ALA A 1093 66.91 58.76 1.44
CA ALA A 1093 67.89 58.51 2.50
C ALA A 1093 69.17 57.83 1.97
N PHE A 1094 69.04 56.80 1.12
CA PHE A 1094 70.19 56.16 0.47
C PHE A 1094 70.94 57.12 -0.48
N GLY A 1095 70.22 57.96 -1.24
CA GLY A 1095 70.82 59.00 -2.09
C GLY A 1095 71.64 60.01 -1.28
N THR A 1096 71.10 60.48 -0.16
CA THR A 1096 71.80 61.37 0.78
C THR A 1096 73.02 60.71 1.43
N GLY A 1097 72.91 59.44 1.82
CA GLY A 1097 74.05 58.65 2.32
C GLY A 1097 75.15 58.48 1.26
N GLY A 1098 74.78 58.14 0.02
CA GLY A 1098 75.70 58.01 -1.11
C GLY A 1098 76.42 59.32 -1.43
N LEU A 1099 75.70 60.44 -1.48
CA LEU A 1099 76.26 61.79 -1.64
C LEU A 1099 77.29 62.11 -0.55
N TRP A 1100 77.00 61.76 0.70
CA TRP A 1100 77.94 61.93 1.81
C TRP A 1100 79.20 61.05 1.70
N VAL A 1101 79.07 59.79 1.25
CA VAL A 1101 80.21 58.87 1.04
C VAL A 1101 81.11 59.36 -0.09
N VAL A 1102 80.55 59.73 -1.24
CA VAL A 1102 81.31 60.31 -2.37
C VAL A 1102 82.02 61.60 -1.92
N GLY A 1103 81.34 62.44 -1.14
CA GLY A 1103 81.92 63.65 -0.56
C GLY A 1103 83.08 63.43 0.42
N GLU A 1104 83.15 62.28 1.13
CA GLU A 1104 84.32 61.93 1.94
C GLU A 1104 85.44 61.27 1.13
N MET A 1105 85.12 60.43 0.12
CA MET A 1105 86.13 59.87 -0.78
C MET A 1105 86.91 60.95 -1.53
N ALA A 1106 86.22 62.01 -1.97
CA ALA A 1106 86.85 63.18 -2.61
C ALA A 1106 87.83 63.91 -1.67
N LYS A 1107 87.51 64.03 -0.37
CA LYS A 1107 88.41 64.59 0.65
C LYS A 1107 89.60 63.67 0.92
N GLY A 1108 89.37 62.35 0.98
CA GLY A 1108 90.40 61.34 1.19
C GLY A 1108 91.49 61.35 0.12
N PHE A 1109 91.11 61.49 -1.16
CA PHE A 1109 92.07 61.57 -2.28
C PHE A 1109 92.95 62.82 -2.24
N ALA A 1110 92.49 63.92 -1.62
CA ALA A 1110 93.28 65.14 -1.46
C ALA A 1110 94.31 65.06 -0.31
N GLY A 1111 94.08 64.22 0.71
CA GLY A 1111 94.92 64.14 1.90
C GLY A 1111 96.19 63.29 1.77
N ALA A 1112 96.27 62.39 0.79
CA ALA A 1112 97.23 61.28 0.76
C ALA A 1112 98.70 61.63 0.39
N LYS A 1113 99.12 62.90 0.42
CA LYS A 1113 100.43 63.36 -0.13
C LYS A 1113 101.48 63.86 0.87
N SER A 1114 101.22 63.87 2.18
CA SER A 1114 102.01 64.68 3.15
C SER A 1114 102.76 63.93 4.27
N LEU A 1115 102.70 62.60 4.37
CA LEU A 1115 103.01 61.89 5.63
C LEU A 1115 104.12 60.82 5.54
N VAL A 1116 105.34 61.21 5.15
CA VAL A 1116 106.52 60.29 4.99
C VAL A 1116 107.82 60.83 5.65
N ARG A 1117 107.78 61.84 6.54
CA ARG A 1117 108.98 62.36 7.26
C ARG A 1117 108.69 62.77 8.72
N ARG A 1118 109.69 62.61 9.61
CA ARG A 1118 109.68 62.76 11.10
C ARG A 1118 109.09 61.53 11.82
N PHE A 1119 109.82 60.53 12.36
CA PHE A 1119 111.21 60.35 12.84
C PHE A 1119 111.47 60.69 14.36
N SER A 1120 111.81 59.63 15.13
CA SER A 1120 112.78 59.52 16.27
C SER A 1120 112.58 60.10 17.71
N ARG A 1121 112.66 59.16 18.69
CA ARG A 1121 113.54 59.08 19.90
C ARG A 1121 113.39 59.98 21.16
N ARG A 1122 112.84 59.35 22.23
CA ARG A 1122 113.35 59.14 23.63
C ARG A 1122 113.51 60.31 24.68
N PRO A 1123 113.58 59.98 26.02
CA PRO A 1123 113.32 60.89 27.17
C PRO A 1123 114.57 61.26 28.02
N PRO A 1124 114.44 61.87 29.24
CA PRO A 1124 114.58 61.06 30.49
C PRO A 1124 113.89 61.57 31.82
N SER A 1125 113.85 60.69 32.85
CA SER A 1125 114.02 60.85 34.34
C SER A 1125 113.54 62.09 35.16
N SER A 1126 113.22 62.04 36.48
CA SER A 1126 112.88 60.98 37.49
C SER A 1126 112.67 61.57 38.91
N ARG A 1127 112.15 60.77 39.89
CA ARG A 1127 112.25 60.90 41.39
C ARG A 1127 111.29 61.91 42.11
N GLU A 1128 110.85 61.71 43.37
CA GLU A 1128 111.11 60.64 44.38
C GLU A 1128 109.96 60.39 45.42
N SER A 1129 110.04 59.26 46.14
CA SER A 1129 109.34 58.84 47.40
C SER A 1129 107.85 58.41 47.33
N GLY A 1130 107.38 57.39 48.08
CA GLY A 1130 108.07 56.33 48.85
C GLY A 1130 107.14 55.51 49.79
N GLY A 1131 107.41 54.20 49.99
CA GLY A 1131 106.70 53.33 50.99
C GLY A 1131 106.10 52.01 50.43
N PRO A 1132 106.04 50.87 51.18
CA PRO A 1132 105.78 49.54 50.59
C PRO A 1132 104.59 48.69 51.16
N ALA A 1133 104.44 47.50 50.56
CA ALA A 1133 103.50 46.36 50.73
C ALA A 1133 103.44 45.71 52.16
N PRO A 1134 102.65 44.62 52.46
CA PRO A 1134 101.95 43.67 51.58
C PRO A 1134 100.46 43.32 51.94
N SER A 1135 100.11 42.06 52.26
CA SER A 1135 98.82 41.42 51.96
C SER A 1135 98.04 40.82 53.17
N ASP A 1136 96.83 40.31 52.85
CA ASP A 1136 96.03 39.27 53.56
C ASP A 1136 95.03 39.64 54.70
N GLY A 1137 94.00 38.80 54.85
CA GLY A 1137 92.85 38.90 55.79
C GLY A 1137 91.54 39.36 55.11
N SER A 1138 90.37 38.69 55.11
CA SER A 1138 89.68 37.74 56.04
C SER A 1138 89.29 38.36 57.40
N GLY A 1139 88.03 38.37 57.86
CA GLY A 1139 86.76 37.88 57.31
C GLY A 1139 85.64 37.90 58.38
N SER A 1140 84.54 37.14 58.20
CA SER A 1140 83.45 36.87 59.20
C SER A 1140 82.46 38.04 59.49
N SER A 1141 81.22 37.85 60.00
CA SER A 1141 80.31 36.68 60.01
C SER A 1141 78.87 37.00 60.53
N SER A 1142 77.90 36.13 60.19
CA SER A 1142 76.67 35.81 60.96
C SER A 1142 75.53 36.86 61.01
N ALA A 1143 74.24 36.53 61.25
CA ALA A 1143 73.58 35.24 61.55
C ALA A 1143 72.11 35.16 61.04
N SER A 1144 71.61 33.92 60.90
CA SER A 1144 70.23 33.35 61.05
C SER A 1144 68.95 34.22 60.96
N GLU A 1145 67.77 33.76 60.50
CA GLU A 1145 67.19 32.53 59.85
C GLU A 1145 65.71 32.89 59.43
N ARG A 1146 64.70 32.11 58.99
CA ARG A 1146 64.30 30.67 58.73
C ARG A 1146 63.00 30.71 57.85
N LEU A 1147 62.28 29.66 57.36
CA LEU A 1147 62.39 28.18 57.26
C LEU A 1147 61.47 27.68 56.11
N GLY A 1148 62.00 27.04 55.05
CA GLY A 1148 61.24 26.16 54.12
C GLY A 1148 60.30 26.85 53.10
N GLY A 1149 59.95 26.22 51.97
CA GLY A 1149 60.40 24.95 51.38
C GLY A 1149 59.83 24.78 49.94
N SER A 1150 60.51 24.04 49.05
CA SER A 1150 60.27 24.13 47.59
C SER A 1150 60.72 22.87 46.80
N GLU A 1151 60.51 22.91 45.47
CA GLU A 1151 61.10 22.04 44.41
C GLU A 1151 60.44 20.66 44.12
N PRO A 1152 60.63 20.06 42.91
CA PRO A 1152 60.67 20.70 41.57
C PRO A 1152 60.00 19.89 40.41
N GLN A 1153 60.12 20.45 39.18
CA GLN A 1153 60.08 19.77 37.86
C GLN A 1153 61.33 18.85 37.65
N PRO A 1154 61.69 18.24 36.46
CA PRO A 1154 61.10 18.29 35.11
C PRO A 1154 61.06 16.98 34.26
N GLY A 1155 60.43 17.05 33.08
CA GLY A 1155 61.12 16.80 31.78
C GLY A 1155 61.34 15.38 31.20
N ASN A 1156 60.85 15.20 29.95
CA ASN A 1156 61.41 14.38 28.83
C ASN A 1156 61.39 12.82 28.83
N ALA A 1157 60.40 12.30 28.10
CA ALA A 1157 60.52 11.51 26.85
C ALA A 1157 61.17 10.09 26.77
N SER A 1158 60.37 9.18 26.17
CA SER A 1158 60.74 8.01 25.32
C SER A 1158 61.17 6.68 25.96
N GLY A 1159 61.02 5.58 25.19
CA GLY A 1159 61.56 4.23 25.49
C GLY A 1159 60.50 3.18 25.87
N ALA A 1160 60.67 1.92 25.43
CA ALA A 1160 59.69 0.85 25.67
C ALA A 1160 60.29 -0.57 25.79
N SER A 1161 59.49 -1.48 26.39
CA SER A 1161 59.46 -2.96 26.22
C SER A 1161 60.34 -3.89 27.10
N HIS A 1162 59.94 -5.17 27.12
CA HIS A 1162 60.48 -6.36 27.83
C HIS A 1162 60.26 -6.44 29.36
N THR A 1163 59.97 -7.58 30.03
CA THR A 1163 59.76 -9.02 29.65
C THR A 1163 58.97 -9.74 30.79
N ARG A 1164 57.92 -10.57 30.55
CA ARG A 1164 57.86 -12.05 30.28
C ARG A 1164 57.93 -13.03 31.49
N ALA A 1165 56.91 -13.89 31.63
CA ALA A 1165 56.92 -15.36 31.93
C ALA A 1165 55.45 -15.88 31.77
N ASP A 1166 55.08 -16.89 30.94
CA ASP A 1166 55.33 -18.36 30.96
C ASP A 1166 54.66 -19.09 32.15
N ARG A 1167 54.00 -20.28 32.08
CA ARG A 1167 53.40 -21.21 31.06
C ARG A 1167 52.90 -22.50 31.83
N PRO A 1168 52.49 -23.67 31.25
CA PRO A 1168 51.51 -24.02 30.19
C PRO A 1168 50.56 -25.24 30.50
N GLY A 1169 49.68 -25.63 29.57
CA GLY A 1169 49.08 -27.01 29.41
C GLY A 1169 47.54 -27.09 29.60
N THR A 1170 46.68 -27.37 28.59
CA THR A 1170 46.37 -28.61 27.82
C THR A 1170 45.63 -29.70 28.66
N GLU A 1171 44.55 -30.35 28.21
CA GLU A 1171 44.01 -30.55 26.84
C GLU A 1171 42.49 -30.88 26.77
N GLU A 1172 41.89 -30.66 25.58
CA GLU A 1172 40.68 -31.29 24.96
C GLU A 1172 39.22 -31.20 25.49
N SER A 1173 38.32 -31.41 24.51
CA SER A 1173 36.85 -31.65 24.56
C SER A 1173 35.85 -30.47 24.62
N ASN A 1174 34.73 -30.68 23.91
CA ASN A 1174 33.53 -29.85 23.67
C ASN A 1174 32.40 -30.89 23.35
N PRO A 1175 31.10 -30.74 23.69
CA PRO A 1175 30.25 -29.65 23.16
C PRO A 1175 29.06 -29.20 24.07
N GLU A 1176 28.14 -28.46 23.43
CA GLU A 1176 26.75 -28.12 23.80
C GLU A 1176 26.44 -26.90 24.66
N GLY A 1177 25.47 -26.11 24.17
CA GLY A 1177 24.32 -25.68 24.99
C GLY A 1177 24.21 -24.21 25.39
N GLY A 1178 23.03 -23.63 25.11
CA GLY A 1178 22.51 -22.47 25.85
C GLY A 1178 22.52 -21.13 25.10
N ALA A 1179 21.34 -20.64 24.74
CA ALA A 1179 21.13 -19.28 24.23
C ALA A 1179 20.79 -18.29 25.36
N ARG A 1180 21.06 -17.01 25.12
CA ARG A 1180 20.27 -15.87 25.60
C ARG A 1180 20.43 -14.68 24.66
#